data_AF-A0A182SWA3-F1
#
_entry.id   AF-A0A182SWA3-F1
#
_cell.length_a   1.000
_cell.length_b   1.000
_cell.length_c   1.000
_cell.angle_alpha   90.00
_cell.angle_beta   90.00
_cell.angle_gamma   90.00
#
_symmetry.space_group_name_H-M   'P 1'
#
loop_
_entity.id
_entity.type
_entity.pdbx_description
1 polymer ?
#
loop_
_entity_poly.entity_id
_entity_poly.type
_entity_poly.pdbx_seq_one_letter_code
_entity_poly.pdbx_strand_id
1 'polypeptide(L)'
;MTDNNTLFRGLMQKPYEPTFVPKADGKLYYDLPDAYLTDQYRPYGASIQNRFGTNAVRRVPFPNITAPNLAFADVVSRRGVFSVFNAAHRRAAGELIQLFLDQPDPTRLSAMAAYVRDRVNAPMFQYALSIALLHRDDTRDVEIPSFLELFPDRFVDPAVFPQLREESNLLDRGNRRAIDIPSNYTASDRIDEQRVAYWREDIGLSLHHWHWHLVYPSTGPDRVVRKDRRGELFYHMHQQTIARYNIERFANGLPRTRSYSQLRESIPEAYFPKIVRSSDGRAFSCRYPNQVLKDVNRTEDQSTVRLADMDVWIKRIFEAIDNGFAQGTNGERIPLDNNKGIDILGDLVEASTISVNFNYYGDYHQNGHVMLGYIHDPDNSYLEGVGVMGDLTTTMRDPMFYRWHQHIDEIFVRHKQRLPAYTSSELSYNDVTLDSFEVQLNKANAPKNVLLTFWQRSQFDLGTGLDFVPEGNLFVTFTHIQHAPFSYRIQANNNGGSMRRGTVRLFLGPKVNERGQSLPFRDQRRHMVELDKFTVDLRPGQNSIVRRSDQSNLTIPYERTFRNIAASSTPGTEVFQFCNCGWPSHMLLPKGSASGLEYDFFVMISNYDQDRVEEFNENDNCNDAHMFCGLRDRRYPDARSMGYPFDRFTPSSVGSLQEFTRPYRNMAVTPVSIRFTNTIIART
;
A
#
# COMPACT_ATOMS: atom_id res chain seq x y z
N MET A 1 -17.06 -32.20 -2.32
CA MET A 1 -17.29 -30.76 -2.54
C MET A 1 -16.04 -30.18 -3.19
N THR A 2 -16.19 -29.33 -4.20
CA THR A 2 -15.07 -28.58 -4.77
C THR A 2 -14.60 -27.57 -3.72
N ASP A 3 -13.31 -27.55 -3.40
CA ASP A 3 -12.77 -26.54 -2.48
C ASP A 3 -12.95 -25.12 -3.02
N ASN A 4 -13.11 -24.15 -2.12
CA ASN A 4 -13.37 -22.76 -2.50
C ASN A 4 -12.24 -22.19 -3.38
N ASN A 5 -10.98 -22.53 -3.10
CA ASN A 5 -9.84 -22.10 -3.91
C ASN A 5 -10.03 -22.46 -5.39
N THR A 6 -10.48 -23.66 -5.69
CA THR A 6 -10.72 -24.09 -7.06
C THR A 6 -11.87 -23.33 -7.72
N LEU A 7 -12.90 -22.97 -6.96
CA LEU A 7 -14.02 -22.18 -7.49
C LEU A 7 -13.54 -20.81 -7.98
N PHE A 8 -12.62 -20.16 -7.26
CA PHE A 8 -12.24 -18.76 -7.54
C PHE A 8 -10.91 -18.59 -8.28
N ARG A 9 -9.95 -19.51 -8.13
CA ARG A 9 -8.58 -19.37 -8.68
C ARG A 9 -8.55 -19.14 -10.18
N GLY A 10 -9.42 -19.81 -10.93
CA GLY A 10 -9.52 -19.58 -12.38
C GLY A 10 -10.15 -18.25 -12.77
N LEU A 11 -10.95 -17.65 -11.88
CA LEU A 11 -11.54 -16.33 -12.08
C LEU A 11 -10.51 -15.21 -11.81
N MET A 12 -9.54 -15.46 -10.94
CA MET A 12 -8.48 -14.54 -10.52
C MET A 12 -7.13 -14.82 -11.22
N GLN A 13 -7.15 -15.02 -12.53
CA GLN A 13 -5.95 -15.05 -13.38
C GLN A 13 -6.34 -14.70 -14.81
N LYS A 14 -5.35 -14.36 -15.65
CA LYS A 14 -5.53 -14.04 -17.08
C LYS A 14 -6.77 -13.17 -17.31
N PRO A 15 -6.81 -11.93 -16.79
CA PRO A 15 -8.06 -11.18 -16.64
C PRO A 15 -8.79 -10.91 -17.96
N TYR A 16 -8.09 -10.89 -19.10
CA TYR A 16 -8.69 -10.66 -20.40
C TYR A 16 -9.04 -11.92 -21.17
N GLU A 17 -8.44 -13.08 -20.86
CA GLU A 17 -8.89 -14.38 -21.36
C GLU A 17 -10.27 -14.74 -20.81
N PRO A 18 -11.27 -15.06 -21.66
CA PRO A 18 -12.60 -15.41 -21.21
C PRO A 18 -12.63 -16.63 -20.27
N THR A 19 -13.68 -16.75 -19.47
CA THR A 19 -13.84 -17.79 -18.44
C THR A 19 -13.92 -19.20 -19.05
N PHE A 20 -14.38 -19.33 -20.30
CA PHE A 20 -14.43 -20.61 -21.02
C PHE A 20 -13.06 -21.09 -21.53
N VAL A 21 -12.01 -20.26 -21.48
CA VAL A 21 -10.64 -20.70 -21.79
C VAL A 21 -10.09 -21.48 -20.59
N PRO A 22 -9.37 -22.60 -20.79
CA PRO A 22 -8.75 -23.35 -19.69
C PRO A 22 -7.86 -22.45 -18.82
N LYS A 23 -7.74 -22.83 -17.57
CA LYS A 23 -7.16 -22.05 -16.47
C LYS A 23 -6.11 -22.90 -15.75
N ALA A 24 -5.18 -22.25 -15.05
CA ALA A 24 -4.13 -22.91 -14.25
C ALA A 24 -3.29 -23.89 -15.09
N ASP A 25 -2.61 -23.37 -16.11
CA ASP A 25 -1.83 -24.16 -17.10
C ASP A 25 -2.67 -25.23 -17.81
N GLY A 26 -3.92 -24.90 -18.15
CA GLY A 26 -4.87 -25.82 -18.77
C GLY A 26 -5.40 -26.94 -17.86
N LYS A 27 -5.09 -26.94 -16.55
CA LYS A 27 -5.53 -27.98 -15.61
C LYS A 27 -6.95 -27.77 -15.09
N LEU A 28 -7.45 -26.54 -15.09
CA LEU A 28 -8.77 -26.17 -14.58
C LEU A 28 -9.67 -25.72 -15.73
N TYR A 29 -10.89 -26.26 -15.81
CA TYR A 29 -11.90 -25.84 -16.78
C TYR A 29 -13.24 -25.62 -16.09
N TYR A 30 -13.92 -24.53 -16.46
CA TYR A 30 -15.24 -24.20 -15.96
C TYR A 30 -16.30 -24.65 -16.96
N ASP A 31 -17.19 -25.55 -16.55
CA ASP A 31 -18.33 -25.95 -17.36
C ASP A 31 -19.43 -24.90 -17.22
N LEU A 32 -19.49 -24.02 -18.23
CA LEU A 32 -20.37 -22.86 -18.28
C LEU A 32 -21.65 -23.16 -19.07
N PRO A 33 -22.83 -22.80 -18.54
CA PRO A 33 -24.05 -22.74 -19.35
C PRO A 33 -23.94 -21.72 -20.49
N ASP A 34 -24.64 -21.92 -21.61
CA ASP A 34 -24.60 -21.03 -22.78
C ASP A 34 -24.92 -19.55 -22.45
N ALA A 35 -25.77 -19.32 -21.44
CA ALA A 35 -26.13 -17.98 -20.98
C ALA A 35 -24.91 -17.19 -20.44
N TYR A 36 -23.86 -17.88 -19.98
CA TYR A 36 -22.64 -17.26 -19.48
C TYR A 36 -21.75 -16.74 -20.61
N LEU A 37 -21.87 -17.29 -21.82
CA LEU A 37 -21.16 -16.76 -22.97
C LEU A 37 -21.71 -15.37 -23.32
N THR A 38 -20.80 -14.41 -23.46
CA THR A 38 -21.13 -13.08 -24.00
C THR A 38 -21.69 -13.20 -25.42
N ASP A 39 -22.50 -12.24 -25.86
CA ASP A 39 -23.21 -12.31 -27.15
C ASP A 39 -22.30 -12.61 -28.34
N GLN A 40 -21.08 -12.07 -28.35
CA GLN A 40 -20.07 -12.33 -29.39
C GLN A 40 -19.62 -13.80 -29.50
N TYR A 41 -19.63 -14.57 -28.40
CA TYR A 41 -19.12 -15.94 -28.34
C TYR A 41 -20.22 -16.99 -28.27
N ARG A 42 -21.45 -16.61 -27.90
CA ARG A 42 -22.59 -17.53 -27.81
C ARG A 42 -22.84 -18.35 -29.10
N PRO A 43 -22.76 -17.78 -30.32
CA PRO A 43 -22.91 -18.55 -31.56
C PRO A 43 -21.87 -19.66 -31.76
N TYR A 44 -20.73 -19.58 -31.07
CA TYR A 44 -19.61 -20.52 -31.20
C TYR A 44 -19.47 -21.46 -30.00
N GLY A 45 -20.44 -21.49 -29.08
CA GLY A 45 -20.36 -22.24 -27.81
C GLY A 45 -19.95 -23.70 -27.99
N ALA A 46 -20.59 -24.43 -28.91
CA ALA A 46 -20.27 -25.82 -29.20
C ALA A 46 -18.83 -26.01 -29.70
N SER A 47 -18.34 -25.11 -30.57
CA SER A 47 -16.96 -25.16 -31.09
C SER A 47 -15.93 -24.86 -29.99
N ILE A 48 -16.21 -23.86 -29.14
CA ILE A 48 -15.39 -23.50 -27.98
C ILE A 48 -15.30 -24.67 -27.00
N GLN A 49 -16.42 -25.30 -26.68
CA GLN A 49 -16.48 -26.45 -25.77
C GLN A 49 -15.69 -27.65 -26.33
N ASN A 50 -15.79 -27.93 -27.63
CA ASN A 50 -15.01 -29.00 -28.27
C ASN A 50 -13.51 -28.71 -28.24
N ARG A 51 -13.11 -27.45 -28.48
CA ARG A 51 -11.70 -27.04 -28.51
C ARG A 51 -11.05 -27.08 -27.12
N PHE A 52 -11.74 -26.59 -26.11
CA PHE A 52 -11.14 -26.35 -24.78
C PHE A 52 -11.59 -27.33 -23.70
N GLY A 53 -12.73 -28.00 -23.87
CA GLY A 53 -13.33 -28.86 -22.86
C GLY A 53 -12.89 -30.32 -22.88
N THR A 54 -12.00 -30.75 -23.80
CA THR A 54 -11.71 -32.18 -24.03
C THR A 54 -10.55 -32.75 -23.22
N ASN A 55 -9.65 -31.92 -22.65
CA ASN A 55 -8.41 -32.36 -21.99
C ASN A 55 -8.17 -31.75 -20.59
N ALA A 56 -9.20 -31.24 -19.93
CA ALA A 56 -9.06 -30.60 -18.62
C ALA A 56 -8.89 -31.64 -17.49
N VAL A 57 -7.85 -31.46 -16.66
CA VAL A 57 -7.58 -32.33 -15.50
C VAL A 57 -8.68 -32.21 -14.44
N ARG A 58 -9.17 -30.99 -14.20
CA ARG A 58 -10.20 -30.67 -13.22
C ARG A 58 -11.29 -29.83 -13.85
N ARG A 59 -12.54 -30.24 -13.66
CA ARG A 59 -13.73 -29.53 -14.16
C ARG A 59 -14.58 -29.01 -13.02
N VAL A 60 -15.12 -27.82 -13.19
CA VAL A 60 -16.02 -27.19 -12.21
C VAL A 60 -17.31 -26.78 -12.93
N PRO A 61 -18.42 -27.49 -12.68
CA PRO A 61 -19.71 -27.12 -13.24
C PRO A 61 -20.33 -25.94 -12.51
N PHE A 62 -20.72 -24.92 -13.28
CA PHE A 62 -21.46 -23.79 -12.74
C PHE A 62 -22.97 -23.96 -12.97
N PRO A 63 -23.80 -23.69 -11.94
CA PRO A 63 -25.24 -23.76 -12.07
C PRO A 63 -25.76 -22.61 -12.95
N ASN A 64 -26.97 -22.76 -13.48
CA ASN A 64 -27.70 -21.61 -14.03
C ASN A 64 -27.95 -20.57 -12.93
N ILE A 65 -27.89 -19.29 -13.31
CA ILE A 65 -28.20 -18.16 -12.44
C ILE A 65 -29.25 -17.28 -13.10
N THR A 66 -29.94 -16.49 -12.28
CA THR A 66 -30.67 -15.31 -12.76
C THR A 66 -29.66 -14.23 -13.10
N ALA A 67 -29.68 -13.74 -14.34
CA ALA A 67 -28.76 -12.70 -14.79
C ALA A 67 -28.95 -11.42 -13.96
N PRO A 68 -27.90 -10.86 -13.33
CA PRO A 68 -27.99 -9.56 -12.66
C PRO A 68 -28.11 -8.43 -13.67
N ASN A 69 -28.68 -7.29 -13.24
CA ASN A 69 -28.55 -6.04 -14.00
C ASN A 69 -27.13 -5.48 -13.79
N LEU A 70 -26.38 -5.28 -14.87
CA LEU A 70 -25.00 -4.79 -14.84
C LEU A 70 -24.85 -3.38 -15.42
N ALA A 71 -25.95 -2.66 -15.69
CA ALA A 71 -25.90 -1.34 -16.33
C ALA A 71 -25.06 -0.30 -15.54
N PHE A 72 -24.96 -0.46 -14.22
CA PHE A 72 -24.11 0.40 -13.37
C PHE A 72 -22.62 0.29 -13.71
N ALA A 73 -22.18 -0.83 -14.30
CA ALA A 73 -20.79 -1.09 -14.66
C ALA A 73 -20.40 -0.51 -16.03
N ASP A 74 -21.36 -0.04 -16.82
CA ASP A 74 -21.13 0.48 -18.19
C ASP A 74 -20.38 1.82 -18.20
N VAL A 75 -20.13 2.42 -17.02
CA VAL A 75 -19.29 3.60 -16.83
C VAL A 75 -17.84 3.38 -17.31
N VAL A 76 -17.39 2.13 -17.43
CA VAL A 76 -16.08 1.78 -17.95
C VAL A 76 -16.15 0.49 -18.77
N SER A 77 -15.66 0.53 -20.00
CA SER A 77 -15.66 -0.65 -20.87
C SER A 77 -14.77 -1.78 -20.34
N ARG A 78 -14.99 -3.02 -20.82
CA ARG A 78 -14.23 -4.21 -20.41
C ARG A 78 -12.70 -4.00 -20.44
N ARG A 79 -12.20 -3.28 -21.45
CA ARG A 79 -10.78 -3.00 -21.70
C ARG A 79 -10.35 -1.57 -21.33
N GLY A 80 -11.29 -0.72 -20.92
CA GLY A 80 -11.03 0.66 -20.54
C GLY A 80 -10.25 0.79 -19.23
N VAL A 81 -9.92 2.03 -18.88
CA VAL A 81 -9.12 2.34 -17.69
C VAL A 81 -10.02 2.49 -16.48
N PHE A 82 -9.96 1.53 -15.58
CA PHE A 82 -10.55 1.68 -14.26
C PHE A 82 -9.62 2.46 -13.34
N SER A 83 -10.20 3.42 -12.63
CA SER A 83 -9.52 4.26 -11.66
C SER A 83 -10.44 4.43 -10.47
N VAL A 84 -10.00 4.00 -9.29
CA VAL A 84 -10.73 4.27 -8.05
C VAL A 84 -10.64 5.74 -7.62
N PHE A 85 -9.94 6.62 -8.34
CA PHE A 85 -10.05 8.06 -8.08
C PHE A 85 -11.23 8.69 -8.81
N ASN A 86 -11.71 8.06 -9.90
CA ASN A 86 -12.94 8.47 -10.57
C ASN A 86 -14.16 8.04 -9.72
N ALA A 87 -14.99 9.01 -9.34
CA ALA A 87 -16.17 8.77 -8.51
C ALA A 87 -17.19 7.82 -9.16
N ALA A 88 -17.39 7.87 -10.49
CA ALA A 88 -18.30 6.96 -11.19
C ALA A 88 -17.79 5.51 -11.15
N HIS A 89 -16.50 5.32 -11.41
CA HIS A 89 -15.85 4.01 -11.31
C HIS A 89 -15.91 3.45 -9.88
N ARG A 90 -15.65 4.27 -8.86
CA ARG A 90 -15.78 3.83 -7.45
C ARG A 90 -17.19 3.39 -7.10
N ARG A 91 -18.23 4.13 -7.54
CA ARG A 91 -19.63 3.76 -7.31
C ARG A 91 -19.94 2.41 -7.96
N ALA A 92 -19.57 2.24 -9.23
CA ALA A 92 -19.76 0.97 -9.94
C ALA A 92 -19.05 -0.20 -9.26
N ALA A 93 -17.82 0.00 -8.78
CA ALA A 93 -17.11 -1.01 -8.00
C ALA A 93 -17.83 -1.33 -6.68
N GLY A 94 -18.35 -0.33 -5.98
CA GLY A 94 -19.14 -0.49 -4.75
C GLY A 94 -20.40 -1.34 -4.95
N GLU A 95 -21.15 -1.09 -6.02
CA GLU A 95 -22.32 -1.90 -6.41
C GLU A 95 -21.93 -3.33 -6.77
N LEU A 96 -20.81 -3.53 -7.48
CA LEU A 96 -20.31 -4.85 -7.79
C LEU A 96 -19.87 -5.63 -6.55
N ILE A 97 -19.21 -4.95 -5.59
CA ILE A 97 -18.86 -5.52 -4.29
C ILE A 97 -20.13 -5.97 -3.57
N GLN A 98 -21.15 -5.12 -3.50
CA GLN A 98 -22.44 -5.46 -2.87
C GLN A 98 -23.07 -6.69 -3.52
N LEU A 99 -23.11 -6.75 -4.86
CA LEU A 99 -23.65 -7.89 -5.60
C LEU A 99 -22.99 -9.22 -5.22
N PHE A 100 -21.65 -9.23 -5.06
CA PHE A 100 -20.90 -10.42 -4.63
C PHE A 100 -21.13 -10.73 -3.14
N LEU A 101 -21.18 -9.71 -2.32
CA LEU A 101 -21.43 -9.80 -0.90
C LEU A 101 -22.82 -10.33 -0.54
N ASP A 102 -23.81 -10.13 -1.41
CA ASP A 102 -25.21 -10.58 -1.24
C ASP A 102 -25.44 -12.04 -1.63
N GLN A 103 -24.45 -12.70 -2.23
CA GLN A 103 -24.59 -14.11 -2.62
C GLN A 103 -24.69 -15.01 -1.36
N PRO A 104 -25.52 -16.05 -1.37
CA PRO A 104 -25.81 -16.82 -0.16
C PRO A 104 -24.65 -17.73 0.28
N ASP A 105 -23.83 -18.19 -0.65
CA ASP A 105 -22.75 -19.15 -0.41
C ASP A 105 -21.63 -19.04 -1.48
N PRO A 106 -20.45 -19.67 -1.28
CA PRO A 106 -19.33 -19.56 -2.21
C PRO A 106 -19.60 -20.16 -3.60
N THR A 107 -20.51 -21.13 -3.71
CA THR A 107 -20.88 -21.74 -5.00
C THR A 107 -21.72 -20.78 -5.83
N ARG A 108 -22.71 -20.11 -5.20
CA ARG A 108 -23.52 -19.08 -5.85
C ARG A 108 -22.69 -17.84 -6.16
N LEU A 109 -21.77 -17.46 -5.27
CA LEU A 109 -20.82 -16.39 -5.50
C LEU A 109 -19.92 -16.65 -6.71
N SER A 110 -19.27 -17.81 -6.77
CA SER A 110 -18.39 -18.16 -7.89
C SER A 110 -19.14 -18.26 -9.22
N ALA A 111 -20.38 -18.76 -9.22
CA ALA A 111 -21.25 -18.76 -10.40
C ALA A 111 -21.59 -17.33 -10.85
N MET A 112 -22.00 -16.46 -9.92
CA MET A 112 -22.26 -15.04 -10.21
C MET A 112 -20.99 -14.35 -10.74
N ALA A 113 -19.85 -14.55 -10.09
CA ALA A 113 -18.57 -14.01 -10.51
C ALA A 113 -18.16 -14.49 -11.91
N ALA A 114 -18.32 -15.77 -12.23
CA ALA A 114 -18.05 -16.33 -13.56
C ALA A 114 -18.93 -15.69 -14.64
N TYR A 115 -20.21 -15.42 -14.36
CA TYR A 115 -21.08 -14.71 -15.28
C TYR A 115 -20.65 -13.25 -15.49
N VAL A 116 -20.28 -12.56 -14.42
CA VAL A 116 -19.94 -11.13 -14.48
C VAL A 116 -18.56 -10.88 -15.11
N ARG A 117 -17.58 -11.75 -14.85
CA ARG A 117 -16.16 -11.60 -15.23
C ARG A 117 -15.92 -11.16 -16.67
N ASP A 118 -16.64 -11.76 -17.62
CA ASP A 118 -16.41 -11.51 -19.04
C ASP A 118 -17.22 -10.32 -19.60
N ARG A 119 -18.06 -9.69 -18.78
CA ARG A 119 -18.98 -8.61 -19.16
C ARG A 119 -18.54 -7.23 -18.66
N VAL A 120 -17.85 -7.16 -17.53
CA VAL A 120 -17.44 -5.89 -16.90
C VAL A 120 -15.95 -5.61 -17.07
N ASN A 121 -15.51 -4.42 -16.70
CA ASN A 121 -14.09 -4.05 -16.68
C ASN A 121 -13.25 -5.01 -15.82
N ALA A 122 -12.15 -5.52 -16.40
CA ALA A 122 -11.36 -6.57 -15.76
C ALA A 122 -10.69 -6.11 -14.44
N PRO A 123 -9.98 -4.95 -14.38
CA PRO A 123 -9.50 -4.42 -13.10
C PRO A 123 -10.60 -4.19 -12.07
N MET A 124 -11.76 -3.64 -12.48
CA MET A 124 -12.90 -3.42 -11.58
C MET A 124 -13.44 -4.74 -11.02
N PHE A 125 -13.56 -5.77 -11.87
CA PHE A 125 -13.97 -7.11 -11.45
C PHE A 125 -13.01 -7.71 -10.43
N GLN A 126 -11.70 -7.69 -10.71
CA GLN A 126 -10.70 -8.25 -9.81
C GLN A 126 -10.70 -7.50 -8.47
N TYR A 127 -10.74 -6.16 -8.50
CA TYR A 127 -10.85 -5.33 -7.30
C TYR A 127 -12.09 -5.68 -6.46
N ALA A 128 -13.27 -5.75 -7.08
CA ALA A 128 -14.52 -6.02 -6.39
C ALA A 128 -14.59 -7.45 -5.83
N LEU A 129 -14.13 -8.45 -6.60
CA LEU A 129 -14.11 -9.84 -6.17
C LEU A 129 -13.11 -10.05 -5.03
N SER A 130 -11.90 -9.47 -5.11
CA SER A 130 -10.91 -9.53 -4.02
C SER A 130 -11.48 -8.95 -2.73
N ILE A 131 -12.14 -7.79 -2.78
CA ILE A 131 -12.79 -7.21 -1.59
C ILE A 131 -13.89 -8.13 -1.06
N ALA A 132 -14.76 -8.66 -1.92
CA ALA A 132 -15.83 -9.56 -1.46
C ALA A 132 -15.26 -10.80 -0.76
N LEU A 133 -14.23 -11.44 -1.33
CA LEU A 133 -13.57 -12.61 -0.74
C LEU A 133 -12.88 -12.29 0.59
N LEU A 134 -12.31 -11.09 0.74
CA LEU A 134 -11.71 -10.62 2.00
C LEU A 134 -12.74 -10.41 3.13
N HIS A 135 -14.01 -10.13 2.80
CA HIS A 135 -15.01 -9.71 3.79
C HIS A 135 -16.08 -10.75 4.09
N ARG A 136 -16.13 -11.84 3.33
CA ARG A 136 -17.06 -12.94 3.60
C ARG A 136 -16.42 -13.98 4.52
N ASP A 137 -17.19 -14.42 5.51
CA ASP A 137 -16.73 -15.40 6.48
C ASP A 137 -16.53 -16.80 5.87
N ASP A 138 -17.32 -17.13 4.86
CA ASP A 138 -17.31 -18.43 4.16
C ASP A 138 -16.24 -18.53 3.05
N THR A 139 -15.43 -17.49 2.86
CA THR A 139 -14.29 -17.46 1.91
C THR A 139 -12.99 -17.02 2.56
N ARG A 140 -12.85 -17.14 3.88
CA ARG A 140 -11.63 -16.81 4.64
C ARG A 140 -10.42 -17.70 4.31
N ASP A 141 -10.63 -18.76 3.53
CA ASP A 141 -9.63 -19.70 3.01
C ASP A 141 -9.39 -19.71 1.47
N VAL A 142 -10.05 -18.85 0.68
CA VAL A 142 -9.76 -18.53 -0.75
C VAL A 142 -8.55 -17.60 -1.02
N GLU A 143 -7.46 -18.14 -1.56
CA GLU A 143 -6.21 -17.41 -1.83
C GLU A 143 -6.42 -16.30 -2.87
N ILE A 144 -6.01 -15.07 -2.54
CA ILE A 144 -6.19 -13.88 -3.39
C ILE A 144 -4.86 -13.45 -4.00
N PRO A 145 -4.71 -13.50 -5.33
CA PRO A 145 -3.45 -13.19 -6.00
C PRO A 145 -3.07 -11.74 -5.80
N SER A 146 -1.77 -11.50 -5.73
CA SER A 146 -1.24 -10.15 -5.80
C SER A 146 -1.66 -9.51 -7.11
N PHE A 147 -1.91 -8.19 -7.11
CA PHE A 147 -2.26 -7.48 -8.34
C PHE A 147 -1.15 -7.56 -9.41
N LEU A 148 0.09 -7.80 -9.00
CA LEU A 148 1.21 -8.10 -9.90
C LEU A 148 0.96 -9.34 -10.75
N GLU A 149 0.34 -10.38 -10.19
CA GLU A 149 0.02 -11.64 -10.87
C GLU A 149 -1.16 -11.50 -11.83
N LEU A 150 -1.95 -10.43 -11.70
CA LEU A 150 -3.14 -10.15 -12.51
C LEU A 150 -2.83 -9.14 -13.63
N PHE A 151 -2.18 -8.03 -13.29
CA PHE A 151 -1.92 -6.90 -14.19
C PHE A 151 -0.44 -6.48 -14.11
N PRO A 152 0.49 -7.34 -14.54
CA PRO A 152 1.91 -7.06 -14.45
C PRO A 152 2.33 -5.83 -15.25
N ASP A 153 1.55 -5.48 -16.29
CA ASP A 153 1.77 -4.29 -17.12
C ASP A 153 1.77 -2.97 -16.36
N ARG A 154 1.30 -2.94 -15.11
CA ARG A 154 1.33 -1.74 -14.25
C ARG A 154 2.59 -1.62 -13.39
N PHE A 155 3.42 -2.67 -13.33
CA PHE A 155 4.55 -2.74 -12.41
C PHE A 155 5.91 -2.83 -13.08
N VAL A 156 5.96 -3.39 -14.29
CA VAL A 156 7.21 -3.64 -15.03
C VAL A 156 7.28 -2.80 -16.31
N ASP A 157 8.51 -2.53 -16.75
CA ASP A 157 8.77 -1.84 -18.02
C ASP A 157 8.15 -2.63 -19.19
N PRO A 158 7.27 -2.03 -20.01
CA PRO A 158 6.64 -2.76 -21.11
C PRO A 158 7.59 -3.27 -22.18
N ALA A 159 8.85 -2.79 -22.23
CA ALA A 159 9.87 -3.33 -23.12
C ALA A 159 10.16 -4.82 -22.85
N VAL A 160 9.81 -5.36 -21.68
CA VAL A 160 9.98 -6.80 -21.39
C VAL A 160 8.90 -7.67 -22.02
N PHE A 161 7.70 -7.16 -22.30
CA PHE A 161 6.59 -8.01 -22.77
C PHE A 161 6.80 -8.61 -24.16
N PRO A 162 7.31 -7.88 -25.17
CA PRO A 162 7.66 -8.49 -26.46
C PRO A 162 8.70 -9.61 -26.30
N GLN A 163 9.70 -9.43 -25.42
CA GLN A 163 10.72 -10.44 -25.15
C GLN A 163 10.12 -11.67 -24.47
N LEU A 164 9.25 -11.49 -23.47
CA LEU A 164 8.55 -12.62 -22.84
C LEU A 164 7.64 -13.37 -23.83
N ARG A 165 6.99 -12.66 -24.76
CA ARG A 165 6.23 -13.29 -25.85
C ARG A 165 7.15 -14.09 -26.77
N GLU A 166 8.31 -13.56 -27.14
CA GLU A 166 9.32 -14.28 -27.93
C GLU A 166 9.76 -15.56 -27.20
N GLU A 167 10.19 -15.45 -25.94
CA GLU A 167 10.59 -16.58 -25.08
C GLU A 167 9.49 -17.64 -24.98
N SER A 168 8.24 -17.22 -24.71
CA SER A 168 7.11 -18.14 -24.51
C SER A 168 6.73 -18.94 -25.75
N ASN A 169 6.89 -18.35 -26.95
CA ASN A 169 6.48 -18.97 -28.21
C ASN A 169 7.60 -19.75 -28.89
N LEU A 170 8.87 -19.40 -28.64
CA LEU A 170 10.02 -20.05 -29.27
C LEU A 170 10.63 -21.17 -28.43
N LEU A 171 10.52 -21.11 -27.10
CA LEU A 171 11.20 -22.03 -26.19
C LEU A 171 10.23 -22.82 -25.31
N ASP A 172 10.58 -24.09 -25.11
CA ASP A 172 9.94 -24.95 -24.11
C ASP A 172 10.14 -24.38 -22.69
N ARG A 173 9.17 -24.68 -21.80
CA ARG A 173 9.11 -24.12 -20.44
C ARG A 173 10.41 -24.22 -19.65
N GLY A 174 11.15 -25.33 -19.77
CA GLY A 174 12.40 -25.55 -19.03
C GLY A 174 13.61 -24.77 -19.57
N ASN A 175 13.51 -24.20 -20.78
CA ASN A 175 14.60 -23.52 -21.46
C ASN A 175 14.43 -21.99 -21.51
N ARG A 176 13.31 -21.46 -21.01
CA ARG A 176 13.03 -20.02 -20.99
C ARG A 176 13.99 -19.31 -20.04
N ARG A 177 14.58 -18.19 -20.48
CA ARG A 177 15.41 -17.35 -19.62
C ARG A 177 14.58 -16.27 -18.94
N ALA A 178 15.04 -15.80 -17.79
CA ALA A 178 14.46 -14.64 -17.14
C ALA A 178 14.87 -13.36 -17.89
N ILE A 179 13.92 -12.46 -18.13
CA ILE A 179 14.17 -11.17 -18.81
C ILE A 179 14.54 -10.10 -17.77
N ASP A 180 15.63 -9.39 -18.02
CA ASP A 180 16.10 -8.33 -17.13
C ASP A 180 15.32 -7.03 -17.29
N ILE A 181 14.83 -6.50 -16.16
CA ILE A 181 14.25 -5.16 -16.07
C ILE A 181 15.39 -4.18 -15.72
N PRO A 182 15.68 -3.19 -16.57
CA PRO A 182 16.71 -2.20 -16.28
C PRO A 182 16.31 -1.33 -15.08
N SER A 183 17.27 -1.01 -14.20
CA SER A 183 16.99 -0.13 -13.04
C SER A 183 16.64 1.31 -13.43
N ASN A 184 17.23 1.81 -14.51
CA ASN A 184 16.96 3.14 -15.06
C ASN A 184 16.19 3.00 -16.37
N TYR A 185 14.86 3.17 -16.34
CA TYR A 185 14.01 3.07 -17.53
C TYR A 185 13.06 4.27 -17.71
N THR A 186 12.71 4.97 -16.63
CA THR A 186 11.81 6.15 -16.68
C THR A 186 12.55 7.44 -17.05
N ALA A 187 13.75 7.64 -16.51
CA ALA A 187 14.64 8.75 -16.85
C ALA A 187 16.13 8.37 -16.74
N SER A 188 17.00 9.23 -17.29
CA SER A 188 18.45 9.16 -17.09
C SER A 188 18.89 9.94 -15.86
N ASP A 189 20.13 9.74 -15.41
CA ASP A 189 20.74 10.45 -14.27
C ASP A 189 20.85 11.99 -14.46
N ARG A 190 20.52 12.51 -15.65
CA ARG A 190 20.36 13.96 -15.88
C ARG A 190 19.17 14.57 -15.13
N ILE A 191 18.22 13.73 -14.69
CA ILE A 191 17.06 14.16 -13.93
C ILE A 191 17.34 13.84 -12.46
N ASP A 192 17.44 14.85 -11.62
CA ASP A 192 17.79 14.68 -10.21
C ASP A 192 16.81 13.76 -9.45
N GLU A 193 15.52 13.85 -9.79
CA GLU A 193 14.50 12.96 -9.23
C GLU A 193 14.77 11.47 -9.57
N GLN A 194 15.54 11.13 -10.62
CA GLN A 194 15.91 9.73 -10.92
C GLN A 194 16.68 9.06 -9.77
N ARG A 195 17.39 9.83 -8.94
CA ARG A 195 18.23 9.29 -7.84
C ARG A 195 17.42 8.50 -6.82
N VAL A 196 16.12 8.78 -6.68
CA VAL A 196 15.19 8.08 -5.78
C VAL A 196 14.14 7.24 -6.53
N ALA A 197 14.38 6.93 -7.82
CA ALA A 197 13.53 6.03 -8.60
C ALA A 197 13.47 4.61 -7.99
N TYR A 198 14.58 4.13 -7.38
CA TYR A 198 14.60 2.84 -6.67
C TYR A 198 13.57 2.74 -5.53
N TRP A 199 13.12 3.89 -5.01
CA TRP A 199 12.06 3.96 -4.03
C TRP A 199 10.72 4.08 -4.73
N ARG A 200 10.55 5.08 -5.61
CA ARG A 200 9.26 5.40 -6.25
C ARG A 200 8.72 4.26 -7.10
N GLU A 201 9.63 3.57 -7.78
CA GLU A 201 9.31 2.54 -8.76
C GLU A 201 9.52 1.13 -8.20
N ASP A 202 9.75 1.00 -6.89
CA ASP A 202 9.77 -0.30 -6.22
C ASP A 202 8.40 -0.98 -6.35
N ILE A 203 8.43 -2.23 -6.81
CA ILE A 203 7.21 -3.01 -7.06
C ILE A 203 6.53 -3.35 -5.73
N GLY A 204 7.29 -3.72 -4.70
CA GLY A 204 6.76 -4.08 -3.39
C GLY A 204 6.08 -2.90 -2.70
N LEU A 205 6.61 -1.69 -2.87
CA LEU A 205 6.02 -0.47 -2.35
C LEU A 205 4.72 -0.08 -3.06
N SER A 206 4.71 -0.16 -4.39
CA SER A 206 3.48 0.04 -5.19
C SER A 206 2.40 -1.00 -4.81
N LEU A 207 2.80 -2.25 -4.56
CA LEU A 207 1.91 -3.31 -4.09
C LEU A 207 1.39 -3.02 -2.68
N HIS A 208 2.23 -2.58 -1.75
CA HIS A 208 1.79 -2.21 -0.40
C HIS A 208 0.68 -1.15 -0.46
N HIS A 209 0.89 -0.08 -1.23
CA HIS A 209 -0.09 1.00 -1.38
C HIS A 209 -1.41 0.52 -1.98
N TRP A 210 -1.35 -0.32 -3.02
CA TRP A 210 -2.55 -0.94 -3.58
C TRP A 210 -3.29 -1.82 -2.55
N HIS A 211 -2.58 -2.72 -1.86
CA HIS A 211 -3.20 -3.60 -0.87
C HIS A 211 -3.76 -2.83 0.32
N TRP A 212 -3.11 -1.75 0.74
CA TRP A 212 -3.62 -0.89 1.81
C TRP A 212 -4.98 -0.29 1.43
N HIS A 213 -5.10 0.26 0.23
CA HIS A 213 -6.37 0.80 -0.28
C HIS A 213 -7.40 -0.28 -0.63
N LEU A 214 -6.98 -1.52 -0.91
CA LEU A 214 -7.88 -2.67 -1.04
C LEU A 214 -8.51 -3.05 0.31
N VAL A 215 -7.71 -3.03 1.39
CA VAL A 215 -8.16 -3.34 2.75
C VAL A 215 -8.98 -2.19 3.33
N TYR A 216 -8.60 -0.95 3.05
CA TYR A 216 -9.25 0.27 3.53
C TYR A 216 -9.80 1.11 2.37
N PRO A 217 -10.80 0.60 1.62
CA PRO A 217 -11.37 1.34 0.51
C PRO A 217 -12.19 2.53 1.01
N SER A 218 -12.16 3.65 0.28
CA SER A 218 -12.89 4.86 0.66
C SER A 218 -14.38 4.82 0.31
N THR A 219 -14.81 3.88 -0.53
CA THR A 219 -16.21 3.74 -0.99
C THR A 219 -16.58 2.27 -1.09
N GLY A 220 -17.82 1.94 -0.74
CA GLY A 220 -18.38 0.60 -0.81
C GLY A 220 -19.44 0.38 0.27
N PRO A 221 -19.91 -0.86 0.44
CA PRO A 221 -20.83 -1.21 1.53
C PRO A 221 -20.27 -0.83 2.90
N ASP A 222 -21.13 -0.43 3.84
CA ASP A 222 -20.71 0.07 5.17
C ASP A 222 -19.80 -0.93 5.89
N ARG A 223 -20.13 -2.22 5.85
CA ARG A 223 -19.33 -3.30 6.44
C ARG A 223 -17.92 -3.46 5.85
N VAL A 224 -17.69 -2.93 4.65
CA VAL A 224 -16.38 -2.93 3.98
C VAL A 224 -15.59 -1.68 4.36
N VAL A 225 -16.21 -0.50 4.34
CA VAL A 225 -15.51 0.77 4.57
C VAL A 225 -15.28 1.07 6.06
N ARG A 226 -16.26 0.75 6.92
CA ARG A 226 -16.25 1.09 8.35
C ARG A 226 -15.31 0.16 9.13
N LYS A 227 -14.02 0.44 9.07
CA LYS A 227 -12.96 -0.23 9.84
C LYS A 227 -12.46 0.66 10.97
N ASP A 228 -11.93 0.03 12.02
CA ASP A 228 -11.41 0.74 13.19
C ASP A 228 -10.31 1.72 12.80
N ARG A 229 -10.50 2.99 13.17
CA ARG A 229 -9.53 4.09 13.01
C ARG A 229 -8.95 4.25 11.60
N ARG A 230 -9.75 3.93 10.58
CA ARG A 230 -9.32 3.90 9.17
C ARG A 230 -8.88 5.26 8.64
N GLY A 231 -9.47 6.36 9.12
CA GLY A 231 -9.08 7.72 8.76
C GLY A 231 -7.78 8.14 9.42
N GLU A 232 -7.53 7.72 10.67
CA GLU A 232 -6.24 7.94 11.33
C GLU A 232 -5.14 7.13 10.65
N LEU A 233 -5.46 5.89 10.25
CA LEU A 233 -4.53 5.04 9.53
C LEU A 233 -4.21 5.58 8.13
N PHE A 234 -5.19 6.19 7.45
CA PHE A 234 -4.96 6.91 6.20
C PHE A 234 -3.91 8.00 6.39
N TYR A 235 -4.07 8.85 7.40
CA TYR A 235 -3.08 9.86 7.75
C TYR A 235 -1.72 9.22 8.07
N HIS A 236 -1.68 8.24 8.97
CA HIS A 236 -0.42 7.70 9.49
C HIS A 236 0.41 6.98 8.43
N MET A 237 -0.21 6.10 7.63
CA MET A 237 0.48 5.37 6.57
C MET A 237 1.11 6.35 5.56
N HIS A 238 0.36 7.36 5.12
CA HIS A 238 0.87 8.35 4.18
C HIS A 238 1.90 9.31 4.81
N GLN A 239 1.72 9.70 6.07
CA GLN A 239 2.71 10.51 6.80
C GLN A 239 4.06 9.78 6.90
N GLN A 240 4.04 8.49 7.25
CA GLN A 240 5.24 7.66 7.32
C GLN A 240 5.86 7.46 5.94
N THR A 241 5.05 7.30 4.90
CA THR A 241 5.48 7.22 3.50
C THR A 241 6.25 8.48 3.08
N ILE A 242 5.72 9.68 3.38
CA ILE A 242 6.39 10.96 3.09
C ILE A 242 7.66 11.14 3.93
N ALA A 243 7.63 10.77 5.22
CA ALA A 243 8.81 10.84 6.08
C ALA A 243 9.94 9.94 5.56
N ARG A 244 9.63 8.70 5.19
CA ARG A 244 10.57 7.75 4.56
C ARG A 244 11.11 8.29 3.24
N TYR A 245 10.25 8.82 2.37
CA TYR A 245 10.68 9.42 1.10
C TYR A 245 11.62 10.61 1.33
N ASN A 246 11.33 11.50 2.27
CA ASN A 246 12.21 12.63 2.60
C ASN A 246 13.57 12.18 3.16
N ILE A 247 13.62 11.10 3.96
CA ILE A 247 14.89 10.51 4.40
C ILE A 247 15.72 10.03 3.20
N GLU A 248 15.09 9.38 2.22
CA GLU A 248 15.76 8.91 1.01
C GLU A 248 16.23 10.08 0.14
N ARG A 249 15.44 11.17 0.07
CA ARG A 249 15.86 12.41 -0.59
C ARG A 249 17.13 12.96 0.05
N PHE A 250 17.17 13.11 1.38
CA PHE A 250 18.37 13.56 2.09
C PHE A 250 19.58 12.67 1.80
N ALA A 251 19.39 11.35 1.80
CA ALA A 251 20.45 10.39 1.51
C ALA A 251 21.00 10.46 0.08
N ASN A 252 20.21 10.98 -0.87
CA ASN A 252 20.59 11.14 -2.28
C ASN A 252 20.85 12.62 -2.67
N GLY A 253 21.06 13.50 -1.69
CA GLY A 253 21.40 14.91 -1.90
C GLY A 253 20.25 15.74 -2.49
N LEU A 254 19.00 15.30 -2.29
CA LEU A 254 17.80 16.02 -2.70
C LEU A 254 17.16 16.72 -1.49
N PRO A 255 16.68 17.97 -1.65
CA PRO A 255 16.02 18.69 -0.56
C PRO A 255 14.70 18.02 -0.18
N ARG A 256 14.17 18.37 1.00
CA ARG A 256 12.84 17.94 1.44
C ARG A 256 11.79 18.20 0.35
N THR A 257 10.84 17.28 0.22
CA THR A 257 9.72 17.39 -0.71
C THR A 257 8.97 18.71 -0.50
N ARG A 258 8.77 19.46 -1.58
CA ARG A 258 7.99 20.69 -1.58
C ARG A 258 6.50 20.36 -1.64
N SER A 259 5.72 20.91 -0.71
CA SER A 259 4.27 20.85 -0.73
C SER A 259 3.67 21.41 -2.03
N TYR A 260 2.58 20.81 -2.52
CA TYR A 260 1.77 21.34 -3.63
C TYR A 260 0.44 21.90 -3.12
N SER A 261 0.51 22.95 -2.30
CA SER A 261 -0.65 23.59 -1.69
C SER A 261 -1.32 24.66 -2.56
N GLN A 262 -0.61 25.14 -3.58
CA GLN A 262 -1.09 26.17 -4.51
C GLN A 262 -1.48 25.51 -5.83
N LEU A 263 -2.75 25.09 -5.97
CA LEU A 263 -3.18 24.24 -7.10
C LEU A 263 -2.98 24.85 -8.50
N ARG A 264 -2.74 26.16 -8.61
CA ARG A 264 -2.51 26.88 -9.87
C ARG A 264 -1.03 27.17 -10.14
N GLU A 265 -0.11 26.72 -9.28
CA GLU A 265 1.31 26.83 -9.57
C GLU A 265 1.72 25.85 -10.68
N SER A 266 2.73 26.25 -11.46
CA SER A 266 3.33 25.35 -12.44
C SER A 266 4.07 24.22 -11.73
N ILE A 267 3.96 23.00 -12.26
CA ILE A 267 4.61 21.79 -11.74
C ILE A 267 5.91 21.55 -12.52
N PRO A 268 7.10 21.85 -11.96
CA PRO A 268 8.36 21.67 -12.69
C PRO A 268 8.67 20.19 -12.93
N GLU A 269 8.27 19.31 -12.02
CA GLU A 269 8.58 17.89 -12.08
C GLU A 269 7.79 17.20 -13.21
N ALA A 270 8.49 16.81 -14.27
CA ALA A 270 7.98 15.92 -15.30
C ALA A 270 8.06 14.45 -14.86
N TYR A 271 7.21 13.61 -15.44
CA TYR A 271 7.33 12.16 -15.26
C TYR A 271 6.80 11.40 -16.48
N PHE A 272 7.62 10.49 -17.00
CA PHE A 272 7.32 9.67 -18.17
C PHE A 272 7.33 8.19 -17.75
N PRO A 273 6.17 7.64 -17.35
CA PRO A 273 6.09 6.36 -16.64
C PRO A 273 6.56 5.16 -17.47
N LYS A 274 6.53 5.28 -18.81
CA LYS A 274 6.74 4.20 -19.78
C LYS A 274 5.69 3.09 -19.76
N ILE A 275 4.88 2.97 -18.72
CA ILE A 275 3.83 1.96 -18.54
C ILE A 275 2.81 1.98 -19.69
N VAL A 276 2.54 0.80 -20.27
CA VAL A 276 1.55 0.58 -21.34
C VAL A 276 0.58 -0.49 -20.91
N ARG A 277 -0.71 -0.19 -20.97
CA ARG A 277 -1.77 -1.12 -20.58
C ARG A 277 -1.91 -2.24 -21.60
N SER A 278 -1.89 -3.47 -21.11
CA SER A 278 -2.09 -4.67 -21.92
C SER A 278 -3.51 -4.78 -22.50
N SER A 279 -4.47 -4.10 -21.86
CA SER A 279 -5.90 -4.18 -22.17
C SER A 279 -6.28 -3.58 -23.52
N ASP A 280 -5.70 -2.42 -23.84
CA ASP A 280 -6.04 -1.57 -24.98
C ASP A 280 -4.79 -1.06 -25.74
N GLY A 281 -3.58 -1.37 -25.28
CA GLY A 281 -2.33 -0.95 -25.91
C GLY A 281 -2.00 0.53 -25.72
N ARG A 282 -2.71 1.23 -24.83
CA ARG A 282 -2.49 2.66 -24.57
C ARG A 282 -1.58 2.88 -23.37
N ALA A 283 -0.80 3.95 -23.41
CA ALA A 283 0.08 4.32 -22.32
C ALA A 283 -0.70 4.90 -21.12
N PHE A 284 -0.11 4.79 -19.93
CA PHE A 284 -0.36 5.81 -18.90
C PHE A 284 0.32 7.09 -19.33
N SER A 285 -0.46 8.16 -19.47
CA SER A 285 0.02 9.43 -19.99
C SER A 285 1.14 10.01 -19.14
N CYS A 286 2.12 10.63 -19.81
CA CYS A 286 3.19 11.36 -19.15
C CYS A 286 2.74 12.77 -18.74
N ARG A 287 3.39 13.32 -17.71
CA ARG A 287 3.32 14.74 -17.38
C ARG A 287 4.57 15.44 -17.87
N TYR A 288 4.42 16.41 -18.78
CA TYR A 288 5.52 17.23 -19.26
C TYR A 288 5.95 18.27 -18.20
N PRO A 289 7.17 18.82 -18.27
CA PRO A 289 7.59 19.86 -17.35
C PRO A 289 6.67 21.09 -17.41
N ASN A 290 6.47 21.72 -16.26
CA ASN A 290 5.77 22.99 -16.10
C ASN A 290 4.28 22.98 -16.46
N GLN A 291 3.64 21.81 -16.49
CA GLN A 291 2.18 21.74 -16.62
C GLN A 291 1.49 22.36 -15.39
N VAL A 292 0.27 22.86 -15.60
CA VAL A 292 -0.58 23.49 -14.58
C VAL A 292 -1.91 22.76 -14.55
N LEU A 293 -2.49 22.58 -13.36
CA LEU A 293 -3.83 22.01 -13.24
C LEU A 293 -4.88 22.88 -13.93
N LYS A 294 -5.86 22.20 -14.52
CA LYS A 294 -7.06 22.80 -15.11
C LYS A 294 -8.28 22.11 -14.52
N ASP A 295 -9.43 22.74 -14.70
CA ASP A 295 -10.71 22.07 -14.45
C ASP A 295 -10.79 20.83 -15.33
N VAL A 296 -11.19 19.70 -14.73
CA VAL A 296 -11.45 18.45 -15.44
C VAL A 296 -12.92 18.46 -15.85
N ASN A 297 -13.20 18.30 -17.13
CA ASN A 297 -14.55 18.22 -17.69
C ASN A 297 -14.64 17.09 -18.72
N ARG A 298 -14.54 15.85 -18.25
CA ARG A 298 -14.57 14.64 -19.08
C ARG A 298 -15.93 13.98 -18.93
N THR A 299 -16.90 14.45 -19.73
CA THR A 299 -18.30 14.02 -19.63
C THR A 299 -18.45 12.53 -19.93
N GLU A 300 -17.68 12.02 -20.90
CA GLU A 300 -17.70 10.61 -21.31
C GLU A 300 -17.20 9.68 -20.19
N ASP A 301 -16.24 10.14 -19.39
CA ASP A 301 -15.72 9.41 -18.22
C ASP A 301 -16.52 9.71 -16.93
N GLN A 302 -17.59 10.51 -17.03
CA GLN A 302 -18.36 11.02 -15.90
C GLN A 302 -17.50 11.64 -14.79
N SER A 303 -16.48 12.40 -15.19
CA SER A 303 -15.52 13.04 -14.30
C SER A 303 -15.49 14.55 -14.53
N THR A 304 -16.09 15.29 -13.59
CA THR A 304 -16.08 16.75 -13.59
C THR A 304 -15.58 17.26 -12.25
N VAL A 305 -14.49 18.02 -12.26
CA VAL A 305 -13.88 18.59 -11.07
C VAL A 305 -13.40 20.01 -11.38
N ARG A 306 -13.85 21.00 -10.61
CA ARG A 306 -13.41 22.39 -10.78
C ARG A 306 -12.44 22.78 -9.68
N LEU A 307 -11.44 23.56 -10.05
CA LEU A 307 -10.48 24.12 -9.10
C LEU A 307 -11.18 24.99 -8.04
N ALA A 308 -12.27 25.67 -8.40
CA ALA A 308 -13.07 26.45 -7.46
C ALA A 308 -13.73 25.58 -6.36
N ASP A 309 -14.14 24.35 -6.69
CA ASP A 309 -14.73 23.43 -5.70
C ASP A 309 -13.64 22.97 -4.72
N MET A 310 -12.44 22.68 -5.23
CA MET A 310 -11.26 22.37 -4.41
C MET A 310 -10.92 23.51 -3.45
N ASP A 311 -10.97 24.77 -3.91
CA ASP A 311 -10.71 25.97 -3.11
C ASP A 311 -11.74 26.13 -1.96
N VAL A 312 -13.00 25.77 -2.21
CA VAL A 312 -14.06 25.79 -1.19
C VAL A 312 -13.88 24.67 -0.15
N TRP A 313 -13.59 23.45 -0.60
CA TRP A 313 -13.42 22.30 0.28
C TRP A 313 -12.24 22.47 1.23
N ILE A 314 -11.08 22.88 0.73
CA ILE A 314 -9.90 23.09 1.58
C ILE A 314 -10.13 24.19 2.61
N LYS A 315 -10.84 25.26 2.24
CA LYS A 315 -11.21 26.34 3.17
C LYS A 315 -12.08 25.79 4.31
N ARG A 316 -13.12 25.02 4.00
CA ARG A 316 -14.02 24.42 5.00
C ARG A 316 -13.29 23.43 5.91
N ILE A 317 -12.38 22.63 5.36
CA ILE A 317 -11.55 21.71 6.14
C ILE A 317 -10.66 22.49 7.11
N PHE A 318 -9.98 23.54 6.67
CA PHE A 318 -9.19 24.39 7.57
C PHE A 318 -10.03 25.10 8.62
N GLU A 319 -11.21 25.62 8.27
CA GLU A 319 -12.13 26.22 9.24
C GLU A 319 -12.58 25.20 10.31
N ALA A 320 -12.86 23.95 9.93
CA ALA A 320 -13.22 22.90 10.89
C ALA A 320 -12.07 22.60 11.85
N ILE A 321 -10.84 22.49 11.33
CA ILE A 321 -9.63 22.28 12.14
C ILE A 321 -9.44 23.46 13.10
N ASP A 322 -9.49 24.70 12.61
CA ASP A 322 -9.21 25.90 13.41
C ASP A 322 -10.27 26.15 14.49
N ASN A 323 -11.52 25.80 14.21
CA ASN A 323 -12.62 25.87 15.18
C ASN A 323 -12.60 24.72 16.20
N GLY A 324 -11.83 23.65 15.95
CA GLY A 324 -11.75 22.47 16.80
C GLY A 324 -12.95 21.53 16.68
N PHE A 325 -13.82 21.69 15.67
CA PHE A 325 -14.95 20.80 15.40
C PHE A 325 -15.31 20.75 13.91
N ALA A 326 -15.75 19.58 13.44
CA ALA A 326 -16.41 19.41 12.16
C ALA A 326 -17.93 19.61 12.26
N GLN A 327 -18.56 20.00 11.16
CA GLN A 327 -20.01 20.15 11.04
C GLN A 327 -20.60 18.88 10.43
N GLY A 328 -21.42 18.16 11.18
CA GLY A 328 -22.19 17.03 10.65
C GLY A 328 -23.37 17.46 9.79
N THR A 329 -24.10 16.50 9.22
CA THR A 329 -25.15 16.78 8.22
C THR A 329 -26.35 17.55 8.78
N ASN A 330 -26.62 17.47 10.09
CA ASN A 330 -27.73 18.18 10.74
C ASN A 330 -27.25 19.46 11.43
N GLY A 331 -26.02 19.90 11.17
CA GLY A 331 -25.42 21.09 11.80
C GLY A 331 -24.80 20.84 13.17
N GLU A 332 -24.77 19.59 13.64
CA GLU A 332 -24.11 19.21 14.88
C GLU A 332 -22.59 19.49 14.81
N ARG A 333 -22.03 19.92 15.94
CA ARG A 333 -20.59 20.17 16.08
C ARG A 333 -19.92 18.92 16.62
N ILE A 334 -19.10 18.29 15.79
CA ILE A 334 -18.37 17.06 16.11
C ILE A 334 -16.93 17.44 16.50
N PRO A 335 -16.54 17.32 17.79
CA PRO A 335 -15.23 17.81 18.24
C PRO A 335 -14.06 17.08 17.59
N LEU A 336 -13.06 17.84 17.15
CA LEU A 336 -11.81 17.33 16.58
C LEU A 336 -10.66 17.34 17.60
N ASP A 337 -10.64 18.21 18.61
CA ASP A 337 -9.51 18.30 19.55
C ASP A 337 -9.55 17.18 20.64
N ASN A 338 -9.67 15.92 20.21
CA ASN A 338 -9.71 14.71 21.04
C ASN A 338 -9.03 13.52 20.31
N ASN A 339 -9.03 12.34 20.93
CA ASN A 339 -8.38 11.14 20.37
C ASN A 339 -9.01 10.59 19.07
N LYS A 340 -10.24 11.00 18.72
CA LYS A 340 -10.94 10.60 17.49
C LYS A 340 -10.85 11.65 16.37
N GLY A 341 -10.34 12.84 16.66
CA GLY A 341 -10.37 13.95 15.70
C GLY A 341 -9.57 13.70 14.44
N ILE A 342 -8.38 13.12 14.58
CA ILE A 342 -7.55 12.78 13.43
C ILE A 342 -8.21 11.70 12.55
N ASP A 343 -8.97 10.79 13.15
CA ASP A 343 -9.71 9.75 12.43
C ASP A 343 -10.85 10.35 11.61
N ILE A 344 -11.66 11.18 12.24
CA ILE A 344 -12.73 11.95 11.57
C ILE A 344 -12.13 12.80 10.44
N LEU A 345 -11.03 13.49 10.70
CA LEU A 345 -10.38 14.34 9.70
C LEU A 345 -9.84 13.50 8.52
N GLY A 346 -9.36 12.28 8.76
CA GLY A 346 -8.95 11.36 7.70
C GLY A 346 -10.09 11.03 6.74
N ASP A 347 -11.26 10.71 7.29
CA ASP A 347 -12.49 10.49 6.51
C ASP A 347 -12.96 11.74 5.75
N LEU A 348 -12.74 12.94 6.31
CA LEU A 348 -13.08 14.21 5.65
C LEU A 348 -12.13 14.55 4.49
N VAL A 349 -10.83 14.32 4.67
CA VAL A 349 -9.80 14.77 3.73
C VAL A 349 -9.68 13.83 2.53
N GLU A 350 -9.77 12.51 2.75
CA GLU A 350 -9.54 11.51 1.71
C GLU A 350 -10.38 11.71 0.44
N ALA A 351 -11.72 11.72 0.42
CA ALA A 351 -12.69 11.46 1.49
C ALA A 351 -13.31 10.05 1.39
N SER A 352 -13.90 9.56 2.49
CA SER A 352 -14.60 8.27 2.53
C SER A 352 -16.12 8.41 2.61
N THR A 353 -16.86 7.33 2.32
CA THR A 353 -18.33 7.31 2.47
C THR A 353 -18.81 7.43 3.92
N ILE A 354 -17.92 7.30 4.90
CA ILE A 354 -18.22 7.50 6.33
C ILE A 354 -17.82 8.90 6.84
N SER A 355 -17.37 9.78 5.93
CA SER A 355 -17.19 11.22 6.19
C SER A 355 -18.44 11.82 6.86
N VAL A 356 -18.25 12.57 7.94
CA VAL A 356 -19.37 13.10 8.74
C VAL A 356 -20.26 14.08 7.97
N ASN A 357 -19.75 14.68 6.88
CA ASN A 357 -20.51 15.55 6.00
C ASN A 357 -19.85 15.68 4.62
N PHE A 358 -19.94 14.60 3.83
CA PHE A 358 -19.31 14.50 2.51
C PHE A 358 -19.69 15.67 1.56
N ASN A 359 -20.96 16.07 1.53
CA ASN A 359 -21.41 17.17 0.66
C ASN A 359 -20.81 18.54 1.04
N TYR A 360 -20.50 18.74 2.32
CA TYR A 360 -19.94 20.00 2.80
C TYR A 360 -18.40 20.04 2.63
N TYR A 361 -17.70 18.97 3.02
CA TYR A 361 -16.24 18.90 2.97
C TYR A 361 -15.67 18.42 1.64
N GLY A 362 -16.47 17.78 0.80
CA GLY A 362 -16.08 17.32 -0.52
C GLY A 362 -15.17 16.11 -0.52
N ASP A 363 -14.45 15.95 -1.64
CA ASP A 363 -13.59 14.80 -1.92
C ASP A 363 -12.20 15.28 -2.34
N TYR A 364 -11.54 16.01 -1.44
CA TYR A 364 -10.36 16.84 -1.76
C TYR A 364 -9.15 16.02 -2.20
N HIS A 365 -8.70 15.03 -1.41
CA HIS A 365 -7.53 14.24 -1.77
C HIS A 365 -7.75 13.43 -3.06
N GLN A 366 -8.88 12.73 -3.22
CA GLN A 366 -9.17 11.97 -4.45
C GLN A 366 -9.23 12.87 -5.68
N ASN A 367 -9.87 14.04 -5.59
CA ASN A 367 -9.98 14.94 -6.74
C ASN A 367 -8.65 15.60 -7.12
N GLY A 368 -7.71 15.75 -6.18
CA GLY A 368 -6.33 16.09 -6.52
C GLY A 368 -5.67 15.03 -7.40
N HIS A 369 -5.87 13.75 -7.09
CA HIS A 369 -5.43 12.63 -7.94
C HIS A 369 -6.11 12.62 -9.31
N VAL A 370 -7.42 12.91 -9.38
CA VAL A 370 -8.16 13.04 -10.66
C VAL A 370 -7.58 14.15 -11.52
N MET A 371 -7.41 15.35 -10.96
CA MET A 371 -6.87 16.51 -11.69
C MET A 371 -5.45 16.28 -12.18
N LEU A 372 -4.59 15.69 -11.35
CA LEU A 372 -3.22 15.33 -11.73
C LEU A 372 -3.17 14.18 -12.75
N GLY A 373 -4.12 13.24 -12.64
CA GLY A 373 -4.26 12.11 -13.57
C GLY A 373 -4.70 12.51 -14.97
N TYR A 374 -5.48 13.59 -15.12
CA TYR A 374 -5.95 14.12 -16.40
C TYR A 374 -5.28 15.43 -16.85
N ILE A 375 -4.19 15.84 -16.21
CA ILE A 375 -3.54 17.12 -16.48
C ILE A 375 -3.13 17.32 -17.95
N HIS A 376 -2.87 16.23 -18.68
CA HIS A 376 -2.52 16.24 -20.11
C HIS A 376 -3.72 16.37 -21.05
N ASP A 377 -4.92 15.97 -20.61
CA ASP A 377 -6.16 15.94 -21.40
C ASP A 377 -7.38 16.13 -20.48
N PRO A 378 -7.59 17.32 -19.91
CA PRO A 378 -8.60 17.52 -18.87
C PRO A 378 -10.04 17.54 -19.39
N ASP A 379 -10.26 17.67 -20.70
CA ASP A 379 -11.58 17.78 -21.32
C ASP A 379 -11.90 16.66 -22.31
N ASN A 380 -11.02 15.64 -22.40
CA ASN A 380 -11.16 14.48 -23.28
C ASN A 380 -11.08 14.80 -24.79
N SER A 381 -10.60 15.99 -25.18
CA SER A 381 -10.45 16.36 -26.58
C SER A 381 -9.47 15.45 -27.33
N TYR A 382 -8.51 14.84 -26.63
CA TYR A 382 -7.47 13.99 -27.23
C TYR A 382 -7.72 12.50 -27.04
N LEU A 383 -8.83 12.12 -26.37
CA LEU A 383 -9.18 10.72 -26.10
C LEU A 383 -8.05 9.96 -25.37
N GLU A 384 -7.29 10.67 -24.55
CA GLU A 384 -6.20 10.08 -23.77
C GLU A 384 -6.72 9.48 -22.48
N GLY A 385 -6.11 8.37 -22.07
CA GLY A 385 -6.40 7.77 -20.76
C GLY A 385 -5.80 8.57 -19.61
N VAL A 386 -5.91 8.02 -18.41
CA VAL A 386 -5.33 8.63 -17.21
C VAL A 386 -3.80 8.43 -17.14
N GLY A 387 -3.10 9.41 -16.58
CA GLY A 387 -1.70 9.27 -16.14
C GLY A 387 -1.59 8.49 -14.83
N VAL A 388 -0.36 8.17 -14.41
CA VAL A 388 -0.12 7.30 -13.24
C VAL A 388 -0.68 7.82 -11.92
N MET A 389 -0.86 9.14 -11.77
CA MET A 389 -1.49 9.74 -10.59
C MET A 389 -2.95 9.33 -10.41
N GLY A 390 -3.62 8.88 -11.47
CA GLY A 390 -5.00 8.43 -11.42
C GLY A 390 -5.15 6.91 -11.21
N ASP A 391 -4.12 6.18 -10.80
CA ASP A 391 -4.25 4.75 -10.47
C ASP A 391 -3.43 4.37 -9.23
N LEU A 392 -4.05 3.65 -8.29
CA LEU A 392 -3.44 3.26 -7.01
C LEU A 392 -2.18 2.42 -7.15
N THR A 393 -2.09 1.59 -8.19
CA THR A 393 -0.95 0.69 -8.41
C THR A 393 0.26 1.42 -8.98
N THR A 394 0.06 2.63 -9.52
CA THR A 394 1.12 3.38 -10.22
C THR A 394 1.42 4.74 -9.61
N THR A 395 0.52 5.29 -8.79
CA THR A 395 0.62 6.70 -8.36
C THR A 395 1.90 7.01 -7.59
N MET A 396 2.40 6.10 -6.76
CA MET A 396 3.66 6.30 -6.02
C MET A 396 4.88 6.47 -6.93
N ARG A 397 4.82 6.04 -8.19
CA ARG A 397 5.95 6.17 -9.11
C ARG A 397 6.24 7.62 -9.50
N ASP A 398 5.21 8.47 -9.43
CA ASP A 398 5.28 9.86 -9.83
C ASP A 398 5.84 10.74 -8.70
N PRO A 399 6.87 11.59 -8.94
CA PRO A 399 7.31 12.60 -7.99
C PRO A 399 6.18 13.50 -7.44
N MET A 400 5.11 13.72 -8.21
CA MET A 400 3.97 14.52 -7.75
C MET A 400 3.10 13.85 -6.70
N PHE A 401 3.13 12.52 -6.57
CA PHE A 401 2.47 11.84 -5.45
C PHE A 401 2.96 12.40 -4.13
N TYR A 402 4.28 12.51 -3.97
CA TYR A 402 4.89 12.99 -2.73
C TYR A 402 4.62 14.47 -2.48
N ARG A 403 4.61 15.30 -3.53
CA ARG A 403 4.28 16.72 -3.38
C ARG A 403 2.82 16.92 -2.98
N TRP A 404 1.91 16.14 -3.56
CA TRP A 404 0.49 16.14 -3.20
C TRP A 404 0.29 15.66 -1.77
N HIS A 405 0.85 14.50 -1.43
CA HIS A 405 0.74 13.93 -0.08
C HIS A 405 1.48 14.73 0.99
N GLN A 406 2.52 15.50 0.65
CA GLN A 406 3.13 16.49 1.55
C GLN A 406 2.16 17.62 1.90
N HIS A 407 1.33 18.07 0.95
CA HIS A 407 0.26 19.04 1.21
C HIS A 407 -0.85 18.42 2.07
N ILE A 408 -1.28 17.21 1.75
CA ILE A 408 -2.28 16.49 2.54
C ILE A 408 -1.82 16.27 3.99
N ASP A 409 -0.56 15.85 4.19
CA ASP A 409 0.06 15.73 5.52
C ASP A 409 0.09 17.07 6.26
N GLU A 410 0.34 18.19 5.59
CA GLU A 410 0.29 19.54 6.20
C GLU A 410 -1.09 19.93 6.72
N ILE A 411 -2.18 19.46 6.10
CA ILE A 411 -3.54 19.62 6.60
C ILE A 411 -3.71 18.89 7.94
N PHE A 412 -3.30 17.63 8.01
CA PHE A 412 -3.37 16.84 9.24
C PHE A 412 -2.48 17.40 10.35
N VAL A 413 -1.33 17.95 9.99
CA VAL A 413 -0.41 18.58 10.93
C VAL A 413 -1.00 19.82 11.56
N ARG A 414 -1.76 20.62 10.79
CA ARG A 414 -2.48 21.77 11.33
C ARG A 414 -3.42 21.35 12.47
N HIS A 415 -4.05 20.18 12.34
CA HIS A 415 -4.84 19.59 13.42
C HIS A 415 -3.97 19.08 14.58
N LYS A 416 -2.92 18.29 14.30
CA LYS A 416 -2.00 17.78 15.35
C LYS A 416 -1.31 18.89 16.17
N GLN A 417 -1.13 20.08 15.60
CA GLN A 417 -0.58 21.26 16.29
C GLN A 417 -1.51 21.82 17.37
N ARG A 418 -2.79 21.51 17.33
CA ARG A 418 -3.78 21.95 18.33
C ARG A 418 -3.82 21.02 19.55
N LEU A 419 -3.38 19.78 19.39
CA LEU A 419 -3.37 18.79 20.47
C LEU A 419 -2.24 19.10 21.43
N PRO A 420 -2.46 19.09 22.75
CA PRO A 420 -1.40 19.37 23.72
C PRO A 420 -0.27 18.34 23.58
N ALA A 421 0.96 18.80 23.81
CA ALA A 421 2.12 17.92 23.97
C ALA A 421 1.82 16.83 25.01
N TYR A 422 2.37 15.64 24.80
CA TYR A 422 2.22 14.56 25.76
C TYR A 422 2.77 14.95 27.13
N THR A 423 1.99 14.64 28.16
CA THR A 423 2.36 14.86 29.56
C THR A 423 3.42 13.85 30.00
N SER A 424 4.11 14.17 31.10
CA SER A 424 5.10 13.26 31.67
C SER A 424 4.51 11.90 32.02
N SER A 425 3.25 11.84 32.49
CA SER A 425 2.58 10.59 32.85
C SER A 425 2.19 9.74 31.64
N GLU A 426 1.95 10.38 30.50
CA GLU A 426 1.69 9.65 29.25
C GLU A 426 2.98 9.02 28.72
N LEU A 427 4.11 9.72 28.84
CA LEU A 427 5.43 9.31 28.32
C LEU A 427 6.21 8.37 29.26
N SER A 428 6.06 8.52 30.58
CA SER A 428 6.83 7.74 31.57
C SER A 428 6.30 6.31 31.73
N TYR A 429 7.20 5.37 32.05
CA TYR A 429 6.82 4.09 32.66
C TYR A 429 7.60 3.89 33.96
N ASN A 430 7.04 4.43 35.06
CA ASN A 430 7.65 4.38 36.38
C ASN A 430 7.92 2.92 36.78
N ASP A 431 9.17 2.60 37.09
CA ASP A 431 9.79 1.28 37.33
C ASP A 431 10.61 0.71 36.16
N VAL A 432 10.32 1.06 34.90
CA VAL A 432 11.09 0.54 33.76
C VAL A 432 12.18 1.54 33.38
N THR A 433 13.43 1.06 33.36
CA THR A 433 14.60 1.82 32.90
C THR A 433 15.27 1.09 31.74
N LEU A 434 15.70 1.83 30.72
CA LEU A 434 16.53 1.32 29.64
C LEU A 434 17.99 1.60 29.97
N ASP A 435 18.77 0.54 30.14
CA ASP A 435 20.19 0.60 30.47
C ASP A 435 21.05 0.76 29.21
N SER A 436 20.68 0.07 28.12
CA SER A 436 21.34 0.23 26.82
C SER A 436 20.42 -0.17 25.65
N PHE A 437 20.70 0.44 24.50
CA PHE A 437 20.05 0.12 23.24
C PHE A 437 21.09 0.07 22.13
N GLU A 438 21.19 -1.06 21.44
CA GLU A 438 22.17 -1.28 20.39
C GLU A 438 21.53 -1.99 19.21
N VAL A 439 22.06 -1.76 18.01
CA VAL A 439 21.71 -2.56 16.82
C VAL A 439 22.96 -3.25 16.29
N GLN A 440 22.81 -4.49 15.85
CA GLN A 440 23.95 -5.28 15.37
C GLN A 440 23.52 -6.20 14.24
N LEU A 441 24.34 -6.26 13.19
CA LEU A 441 24.15 -7.24 12.12
C LEU A 441 24.18 -8.66 12.70
N ASN A 442 23.42 -9.57 12.09
CA ASN A 442 23.37 -10.99 12.47
C ASN A 442 24.60 -11.75 11.94
N LYS A 443 25.79 -11.24 12.25
CA LYS A 443 27.09 -11.80 11.86
C LYS A 443 28.03 -11.74 13.06
N ALA A 444 28.79 -12.81 13.28
CA ALA A 444 29.80 -12.85 14.33
C ALA A 444 30.77 -11.67 14.20
N ASN A 445 31.08 -11.02 15.33
CA ASN A 445 31.99 -9.88 15.43
C ASN A 445 31.62 -8.65 14.57
N ALA A 446 30.35 -8.53 14.15
CA ALA A 446 29.89 -7.30 13.50
C ALA A 446 29.98 -6.10 14.47
N PRO A 447 30.48 -4.94 14.01
CA PRO A 447 30.49 -3.74 14.83
C PRO A 447 29.07 -3.36 15.25
N LYS A 448 28.93 -2.88 16.48
CA LYS A 448 27.67 -2.33 16.98
C LYS A 448 27.33 -1.05 16.20
N ASN A 449 26.04 -0.81 16.01
CA ASN A 449 25.48 0.42 15.46
C ASN A 449 25.96 0.76 14.03
N VAL A 450 26.32 -0.26 13.25
CA VAL A 450 26.60 -0.14 11.82
C VAL A 450 25.72 -1.13 11.06
N LEU A 451 24.85 -0.60 10.20
CA LEU A 451 23.97 -1.39 9.34
C LEU A 451 24.39 -1.24 7.88
N LEU A 452 24.07 -2.25 7.08
CA LEU A 452 24.48 -2.33 5.67
C LEU A 452 23.27 -2.46 4.76
N THR A 453 23.28 -1.68 3.70
CA THR A 453 22.33 -1.76 2.58
C THR A 453 23.08 -2.04 1.28
N PHE A 454 22.41 -2.66 0.33
CA PHE A 454 22.97 -3.07 -0.96
C PHE A 454 21.86 -3.27 -1.99
N TRP A 455 22.23 -3.52 -3.24
CA TRP A 455 21.26 -3.89 -4.27
C TRP A 455 21.03 -5.41 -4.28
N GLN A 456 19.78 -5.86 -4.27
CA GLN A 456 19.45 -7.26 -4.46
C GLN A 456 18.81 -7.47 -5.83
N ARG A 457 19.24 -8.52 -6.53
CA ARG A 457 18.62 -8.99 -7.77
C ARG A 457 17.72 -10.17 -7.47
N SER A 458 16.43 -10.04 -7.80
CA SER A 458 15.40 -11.02 -7.49
C SER A 458 14.56 -11.34 -8.72
N GLN A 459 13.92 -12.51 -8.71
CA GLN A 459 13.05 -12.97 -9.80
C GLN A 459 11.62 -13.19 -9.33
N PHE A 460 10.67 -12.95 -10.22
CA PHE A 460 9.27 -13.35 -10.05
C PHE A 460 8.66 -13.74 -11.40
N ASP A 461 7.60 -14.53 -11.33
CA ASP A 461 6.90 -15.08 -12.50
C ASP A 461 5.71 -14.19 -12.88
N LEU A 462 5.61 -13.86 -14.17
CA LEU A 462 4.53 -13.07 -14.75
C LEU A 462 3.52 -13.90 -15.55
N GLY A 463 3.72 -15.22 -15.66
CA GLY A 463 2.95 -16.10 -16.51
C GLY A 463 1.44 -16.01 -16.27
N THR A 464 0.98 -15.88 -15.03
CA THR A 464 -0.44 -15.85 -14.64
C THR A 464 -1.19 -14.59 -15.10
N GLY A 465 -0.47 -13.49 -15.32
CA GLY A 465 -1.05 -12.19 -15.68
C GLY A 465 -0.93 -11.83 -17.16
N LEU A 466 -0.20 -12.63 -17.95
CA LEU A 466 -0.03 -12.40 -19.37
C LEU A 466 -1.09 -13.13 -20.19
N ASP A 467 -2.10 -12.42 -20.68
CA ASP A 467 -3.15 -13.01 -21.49
C ASP A 467 -2.67 -13.46 -22.89
N PHE A 468 -3.27 -14.54 -23.40
CA PHE A 468 -3.12 -15.04 -24.76
C PHE A 468 -1.68 -15.40 -25.16
N VAL A 469 -0.86 -15.84 -24.20
CA VAL A 469 0.47 -16.43 -24.42
C VAL A 469 0.48 -17.92 -24.06
N PRO A 470 1.39 -18.72 -24.62
CA PRO A 470 1.55 -20.12 -24.21
C PRO A 470 1.78 -20.25 -22.70
N GLU A 471 1.13 -21.24 -22.10
CA GLU A 471 1.17 -21.51 -20.67
C GLU A 471 2.59 -21.85 -20.16
N GLY A 472 2.80 -21.68 -18.86
CA GLY A 472 4.06 -21.90 -18.15
C GLY A 472 4.77 -20.61 -17.72
N ASN A 473 5.81 -20.79 -16.92
CA ASN A 473 6.48 -19.70 -16.21
C ASN A 473 7.18 -18.73 -17.19
N LEU A 474 7.10 -17.44 -16.85
CA LEU A 474 7.68 -16.31 -17.57
C LEU A 474 8.34 -15.39 -16.56
N PHE A 475 9.60 -15.68 -16.25
CA PHE A 475 10.34 -14.97 -15.23
C PHE A 475 10.87 -13.63 -15.73
N VAL A 476 10.79 -12.63 -14.86
CA VAL A 476 11.56 -11.39 -14.99
C VAL A 476 12.51 -11.27 -13.83
N THR A 477 13.61 -10.56 -14.05
CA THR A 477 14.59 -10.25 -13.02
C THR A 477 14.63 -8.74 -12.82
N PHE A 478 14.56 -8.29 -11.57
CA PHE A 478 14.61 -6.89 -11.21
C PHE A 478 15.60 -6.65 -10.08
N THR A 479 16.06 -5.40 -9.95
CA THR A 479 16.99 -4.97 -8.90
C THR A 479 16.30 -4.00 -7.97
N HIS A 480 16.36 -4.25 -6.67
CA HIS A 480 15.75 -3.42 -5.63
C HIS A 480 16.70 -3.22 -4.45
N ILE A 481 16.43 -2.21 -3.61
CA ILE A 481 17.21 -1.99 -2.39
C ILE A 481 17.00 -3.15 -1.42
N GLN A 482 18.02 -3.48 -0.63
CA GLN A 482 17.98 -4.49 0.41
C GLN A 482 18.90 -4.10 1.56
N HIS A 483 18.67 -4.69 2.74
CA HIS A 483 19.55 -4.57 3.90
C HIS A 483 20.05 -5.93 4.39
N ALA A 484 21.20 -5.93 5.05
CA ALA A 484 21.69 -7.11 5.75
C ALA A 484 20.80 -7.38 6.99
N PRO A 485 20.51 -8.66 7.33
CA PRO A 485 19.76 -8.99 8.54
C PRO A 485 20.47 -8.49 9.81
N PHE A 486 19.69 -7.94 10.75
CA PHE A 486 20.21 -7.40 12.00
C PHE A 486 19.25 -7.66 13.16
N SER A 487 19.69 -7.34 14.37
CA SER A 487 18.88 -7.42 15.58
C SER A 487 19.01 -6.16 16.43
N TYR A 488 17.90 -5.75 17.03
CA TYR A 488 17.84 -4.79 18.13
C TYR A 488 18.17 -5.52 19.43
N ARG A 489 19.08 -4.96 20.23
CA ARG A 489 19.46 -5.45 21.56
C ARG A 489 19.14 -4.37 22.58
N ILE A 490 18.18 -4.65 23.45
CA ILE A 490 17.68 -3.70 24.45
C ILE A 490 17.92 -4.31 25.83
N GLN A 491 18.68 -3.63 26.67
CA GLN A 491 18.81 -3.97 28.09
C GLN A 491 17.87 -3.08 28.88
N ALA A 492 16.91 -3.71 29.57
CA ALA A 492 15.91 -3.02 30.36
C ALA A 492 15.91 -3.57 31.80
N ASN A 493 15.79 -2.69 32.78
CA ASN A 493 15.65 -3.04 34.17
C ASN A 493 14.24 -2.71 34.67
N ASN A 494 13.55 -3.70 35.23
CA ASN A 494 12.32 -3.50 35.97
C ASN A 494 12.67 -3.33 37.45
N ASN A 495 12.62 -2.10 37.94
CA ASN A 495 12.93 -1.72 39.32
C ASN A 495 11.76 -2.03 40.29
N GLY A 496 10.63 -2.51 39.78
CA GLY A 496 9.48 -2.89 40.59
C GLY A 496 9.61 -4.30 41.18
N GLY A 497 8.81 -4.60 42.19
CA GLY A 497 8.77 -5.91 42.85
C GLY A 497 7.96 -6.99 42.12
N SER A 498 7.31 -6.66 41.00
CA SER A 498 6.43 -7.57 40.24
C SER A 498 6.71 -7.50 38.74
N MET A 499 6.27 -8.53 38.02
CA MET A 499 6.36 -8.56 36.56
C MET A 499 5.54 -7.41 35.96
N ARG A 500 6.13 -6.73 34.96
CA ARG A 500 5.51 -5.63 34.23
C ARG A 500 5.40 -6.01 32.75
N ARG A 501 4.36 -5.58 32.05
CA ARG A 501 4.23 -5.75 30.60
C ARG A 501 4.42 -4.40 29.92
N GLY A 502 5.26 -4.33 28.91
CA GLY A 502 5.54 -3.10 28.17
C GLY A 502 5.34 -3.27 26.68
N THR A 503 5.12 -2.16 25.98
CA THR A 503 5.14 -2.09 24.52
C THR A 503 6.46 -1.46 24.09
N VAL A 504 7.31 -2.21 23.39
CA VAL A 504 8.52 -1.69 22.78
C VAL A 504 8.14 -0.97 21.48
N ARG A 505 8.59 0.28 21.33
CA ARG A 505 8.37 1.12 20.15
C ARG A 505 9.71 1.54 19.59
N LEU A 506 10.00 1.17 18.35
CA LEU A 506 11.26 1.45 17.67
C LEU A 506 11.04 2.44 16.54
N PHE A 507 11.88 3.46 16.47
CA PHE A 507 11.88 4.45 15.39
C PHE A 507 13.31 4.73 14.91
N LEU A 508 13.46 5.26 13.70
CA LEU A 508 14.66 6.00 13.30
C LEU A 508 14.32 7.41 12.83
N GLY A 509 15.25 8.34 13.00
CA GLY A 509 15.16 9.69 12.42
C GLY A 509 16.48 10.15 11.79
N PRO A 510 16.43 10.96 10.72
CA PRO A 510 17.62 11.58 10.14
C PRO A 510 18.20 12.63 11.10
N LYS A 511 19.53 12.69 11.22
CA LYS A 511 20.21 13.75 11.99
C LYS A 511 20.43 15.02 11.18
N VAL A 512 20.62 14.86 9.87
CA VAL A 512 20.97 15.95 8.95
C VAL A 512 20.09 15.97 7.70
N ASN A 513 19.99 17.13 7.08
CA ASN A 513 19.36 17.31 5.77
C ASN A 513 20.32 16.99 4.60
N GLU A 514 19.92 17.29 3.37
CA GLU A 514 20.70 17.04 2.16
C GLU A 514 22.03 17.81 2.08
N ARG A 515 22.17 18.88 2.87
CA ARG A 515 23.37 19.72 2.95
C ARG A 515 24.29 19.34 4.12
N GLY A 516 23.96 18.27 4.85
CA GLY A 516 24.68 17.89 6.06
C GLY A 516 24.42 18.80 7.27
N GLN A 517 23.38 19.64 7.23
CA GLN A 517 23.03 20.52 8.34
C GLN A 517 22.15 19.77 9.34
N SER A 518 22.44 19.93 10.63
CA SER A 518 21.66 19.32 11.71
C SER A 518 20.19 19.74 11.65
N LEU A 519 19.28 18.78 11.71
CA LEU A 519 17.84 19.03 11.76
C LEU A 519 17.45 19.45 13.19
N PRO A 520 16.73 20.57 13.37
CA PRO A 520 16.17 20.88 14.68
C PRO A 520 15.14 19.81 15.05
N PHE A 521 14.97 19.51 16.34
CA PHE A 521 14.12 18.40 16.78
C PHE A 521 12.67 18.51 16.29
N ARG A 522 12.12 19.72 16.19
CA ARG A 522 10.78 19.95 15.62
C ARG A 522 10.60 19.36 14.21
N ASP A 523 11.67 19.37 13.41
CA ASP A 523 11.71 18.87 12.04
C ASP A 523 12.15 17.40 12.01
N GLN A 524 13.14 17.01 12.83
CA GLN A 524 13.55 15.61 12.99
C GLN A 524 12.39 14.73 13.44
N ARG A 525 11.58 15.18 14.42
CA ARG A 525 10.38 14.49 14.92
C ARG A 525 9.44 14.06 13.80
N ARG A 526 9.23 14.94 12.81
CA ARG A 526 8.38 14.69 11.64
C ARG A 526 8.94 13.63 10.68
N HIS A 527 10.21 13.30 10.84
CA HIS A 527 10.92 12.27 10.10
C HIS A 527 11.30 11.08 11.00
N MET A 528 10.73 10.96 12.21
CA MET A 528 10.84 9.74 13.01
C MET A 528 9.93 8.70 12.39
N VAL A 529 10.52 7.74 11.68
CA VAL A 529 9.79 6.67 11.01
C VAL A 529 9.78 5.42 11.88
N GLU A 530 8.61 4.81 12.01
CA GLU A 530 8.42 3.60 12.79
C GLU A 530 9.21 2.44 12.16
N LEU A 531 9.87 1.62 13.00
CA LEU A 531 10.65 0.45 12.60
C LEU A 531 10.05 -0.87 13.10
N ASP A 532 9.48 -0.86 14.31
CA ASP A 532 8.81 -2.01 14.91
C ASP A 532 7.99 -1.58 16.12
N LYS A 533 7.01 -2.39 16.50
CA LYS A 533 6.17 -2.21 17.68
C LYS A 533 5.72 -3.59 18.18
N PHE A 534 6.11 -3.98 19.39
CA PHE A 534 5.81 -5.32 19.92
C PHE A 534 5.73 -5.32 21.44
N THR A 535 5.03 -6.30 22.00
CA THR A 535 4.85 -6.46 23.45
C THR A 535 5.97 -7.29 24.10
N VAL A 536 6.31 -6.99 25.35
CA VAL A 536 7.30 -7.72 26.16
C VAL A 536 6.87 -7.87 27.61
N ASP A 537 7.17 -9.02 28.21
CA ASP A 537 7.02 -9.27 29.64
C ASP A 537 8.37 -9.08 30.35
N LEU A 538 8.42 -8.13 31.30
CA LEU A 538 9.62 -7.70 32.03
C LEU A 538 9.59 -8.24 33.45
N ARG A 539 10.48 -9.20 33.74
CA ARG A 539 10.67 -9.75 35.09
C ARG A 539 11.35 -8.72 36.00
N PRO A 540 11.13 -8.72 37.33
CA PRO A 540 11.89 -7.88 38.25
C PRO A 540 13.41 -8.02 38.04
N GLY A 541 14.14 -6.91 38.00
CA GLY A 541 15.56 -6.86 37.68
C GLY A 541 15.85 -6.73 36.18
N GLN A 542 17.03 -7.18 35.77
CA GLN A 542 17.54 -7.03 34.40
C GLN A 542 16.86 -7.98 33.40
N ASN A 543 16.51 -7.45 32.23
CA ASN A 543 15.93 -8.16 31.11
C ASN A 543 16.73 -7.82 29.84
N SER A 544 17.15 -8.86 29.12
CA SER A 544 17.83 -8.74 27.83
C SER A 544 16.85 -9.08 26.70
N ILE A 545 16.40 -8.08 25.96
CA ILE A 545 15.45 -8.22 24.86
C ILE A 545 16.23 -8.21 23.54
N VAL A 546 16.00 -9.22 22.70
CA VAL A 546 16.56 -9.31 21.35
C VAL A 546 15.41 -9.45 20.36
N ARG A 547 15.31 -8.49 19.44
CA ARG A 547 14.29 -8.49 18.37
C ARG A 547 15.01 -8.48 17.03
N ARG A 548 14.73 -9.47 16.18
CA ARG A 548 15.33 -9.53 14.83
C ARG A 548 14.58 -8.62 13.86
N SER A 549 15.28 -8.10 12.86
CA SER A 549 14.69 -7.22 11.84
C SER A 549 13.60 -7.92 11.00
N ASP A 550 13.70 -9.23 10.81
CA ASP A 550 12.73 -10.06 10.07
C ASP A 550 11.43 -10.33 10.85
N GLN A 551 11.37 -9.93 12.12
CA GLN A 551 10.17 -10.02 12.96
C GLN A 551 9.41 -8.70 13.02
N SER A 552 9.80 -7.68 12.26
CA SER A 552 9.18 -6.35 12.34
C SER A 552 7.68 -6.41 12.03
N ASN A 553 6.86 -5.87 12.95
CA ASN A 553 5.40 -5.78 12.79
C ASN A 553 4.95 -4.68 11.79
N LEU A 554 5.92 -4.05 11.12
CA LEU A 554 5.70 -3.12 10.02
C LEU A 554 5.69 -3.84 8.66
N THR A 555 6.49 -4.90 8.53
CA THR A 555 6.91 -5.40 7.22
C THR A 555 6.38 -6.78 6.90
N ILE A 556 6.29 -7.08 5.61
CA ILE A 556 6.07 -8.43 5.08
C ILE A 556 7.32 -8.92 4.33
N PRO A 557 7.68 -10.22 4.45
CA PRO A 557 8.75 -10.85 3.73
C PRO A 557 8.42 -10.89 2.24
N TYR A 558 9.47 -10.98 1.43
CA TYR A 558 9.39 -11.02 -0.02
C TYR A 558 8.43 -12.09 -0.56
N GLU A 559 8.38 -13.27 0.05
CA GLU A 559 7.48 -14.35 -0.37
C GLU A 559 6.02 -13.91 -0.31
N ARG A 560 5.62 -13.10 0.67
CA ARG A 560 4.26 -12.57 0.76
C ARG A 560 3.99 -11.46 -0.26
N THR A 561 5.03 -10.76 -0.71
CA THR A 561 4.90 -9.69 -1.71
C THR A 561 4.90 -10.23 -3.15
N PHE A 562 5.72 -11.24 -3.46
CA PHE A 562 6.08 -11.62 -4.83
C PHE A 562 5.88 -13.10 -5.19
N ARG A 563 5.61 -14.00 -4.23
CA ARG A 563 5.47 -15.44 -4.56
C ARG A 563 4.10 -15.71 -5.16
N ASN A 564 4.10 -16.36 -6.32
CA ASN A 564 2.90 -16.82 -7.00
C ASN A 564 2.10 -17.79 -6.11
N ILE A 565 0.79 -17.58 -6.01
CA ILE A 565 -0.13 -18.45 -5.26
C ILE A 565 0.02 -19.91 -5.63
N ALA A 566 0.20 -20.22 -6.91
CA ALA A 566 0.38 -21.58 -7.40
C ALA A 566 1.57 -22.31 -6.77
N ALA A 567 2.64 -21.58 -6.45
CA ALA A 567 3.82 -22.09 -5.78
C ALA A 567 3.68 -22.09 -4.25
N SER A 568 2.63 -21.47 -3.71
CA SER A 568 2.33 -21.35 -2.28
C SER A 568 1.31 -22.39 -1.80
N SER A 569 0.63 -23.12 -2.69
CA SER A 569 -0.34 -24.18 -2.34
C SER A 569 0.30 -25.58 -2.12
N THR A 570 1.61 -25.68 -1.87
CA THR A 570 2.29 -26.95 -1.53
C THR A 570 1.92 -27.46 -0.14
N PRO A 571 1.84 -28.78 0.13
CA PRO A 571 1.57 -29.27 1.48
C PRO A 571 2.63 -28.78 2.48
N GLY A 572 2.21 -28.07 3.53
CA GLY A 572 3.09 -27.50 4.57
C GLY A 572 3.32 -26.00 4.48
N THR A 573 2.73 -25.29 3.52
CA THR A 573 2.70 -23.82 3.47
C THR A 573 1.32 -23.30 3.89
N GLU A 574 1.29 -22.36 4.84
CA GLU A 574 0.05 -21.85 5.44
C GLU A 574 -0.76 -21.00 4.45
N VAL A 575 -2.08 -21.11 4.52
CA VAL A 575 -3.05 -20.52 3.57
C VAL A 575 -3.08 -18.99 3.73
N PHE A 576 -2.77 -18.26 2.66
CA PHE A 576 -2.56 -16.81 2.65
C PHE A 576 -3.82 -16.04 2.27
N GLN A 577 -4.33 -15.15 3.14
CA GLN A 577 -5.56 -14.41 2.78
C GLN A 577 -5.84 -13.04 3.36
N PHE A 578 -4.86 -12.43 3.97
CA PHE A 578 -4.89 -11.01 4.37
C PHE A 578 -3.46 -10.44 4.42
N CYS A 579 -2.48 -11.33 4.28
CA CYS A 579 -1.07 -11.17 4.51
C CYS A 579 -0.31 -10.30 3.48
N ASN A 580 -0.98 -9.71 2.49
CA ASN A 580 -0.30 -8.97 1.43
C ASN A 580 -0.25 -7.46 1.68
N CYS A 581 -1.09 -6.93 2.60
CA CYS A 581 -0.89 -5.58 3.10
C CYS A 581 0.28 -5.58 4.08
N GLY A 582 1.33 -4.86 3.73
CA GLY A 582 2.42 -4.52 4.64
C GLY A 582 3.60 -3.92 3.91
N TRP A 583 4.45 -3.20 4.62
CA TRP A 583 5.62 -2.56 4.02
C TRP A 583 6.60 -3.64 3.53
N PRO A 584 7.23 -3.51 2.34
CA PRO A 584 8.19 -4.51 1.89
C PRO A 584 9.39 -4.58 2.82
N SER A 585 9.74 -5.78 3.31
CA SER A 585 10.85 -5.96 4.28
C SER A 585 12.18 -5.41 3.77
N HIS A 586 12.45 -5.52 2.47
CA HIS A 586 13.68 -5.01 1.85
C HIS A 586 13.80 -3.48 1.87
N MET A 587 12.73 -2.76 2.22
CA MET A 587 12.71 -1.30 2.39
C MET A 587 12.55 -0.87 3.86
N LEU A 588 12.82 -1.75 4.83
CA LEU A 588 12.73 -1.40 6.26
C LEU A 588 13.64 -0.22 6.62
N LEU A 589 14.87 -0.23 6.11
CA LEU A 589 15.88 0.80 6.32
C LEU A 589 16.00 1.73 5.10
N PRO A 590 16.36 3.01 5.30
CA PRO A 590 16.72 3.88 4.19
C PRO A 590 18.01 3.43 3.52
N LYS A 591 18.25 3.85 2.27
CA LYS A 591 19.45 3.47 1.51
C LYS A 591 20.76 3.86 2.21
N GLY A 592 20.84 5.04 2.83
CA GLY A 592 22.10 5.55 3.41
C GLY A 592 23.09 6.03 2.33
N SER A 593 24.38 6.08 2.67
CA SER A 593 25.45 6.49 1.72
C SER A 593 26.66 5.57 1.78
N ALA A 594 27.53 5.64 0.78
CA ALA A 594 28.76 4.83 0.73
C ALA A 594 29.72 5.12 1.89
N SER A 595 29.81 6.37 2.35
CA SER A 595 30.61 6.74 3.53
C SER A 595 29.93 6.41 4.86
N GLY A 596 28.63 6.09 4.82
CA GLY A 596 27.76 5.98 5.99
C GLY A 596 27.05 7.29 6.28
N LEU A 597 25.73 7.21 6.50
CA LEU A 597 24.93 8.29 7.07
C LEU A 597 24.53 7.92 8.50
N GLU A 598 24.63 8.88 9.41
CA GLU A 598 24.20 8.70 10.79
C GLU A 598 22.71 9.03 10.95
N TYR A 599 22.01 8.12 11.63
CA TYR A 599 20.62 8.24 12.03
C TYR A 599 20.52 8.09 13.54
N ASP A 600 19.53 8.72 14.16
CA ASP A 600 19.19 8.45 15.55
C ASP A 600 18.17 7.31 15.58
N PHE A 601 18.55 6.16 16.13
CA PHE A 601 17.61 5.10 16.44
C PHE A 601 17.08 5.36 17.85
N PHE A 602 15.76 5.29 18.00
CA PHE A 602 15.05 5.54 19.24
C PHE A 602 14.29 4.29 19.66
N VAL A 603 14.33 4.00 20.96
CA VAL A 603 13.50 2.98 21.59
C VAL A 603 12.74 3.59 22.76
N MET A 604 11.49 3.19 22.92
CA MET A 604 10.66 3.45 24.08
C MET A 604 10.02 2.16 24.55
N ILE A 605 9.98 1.93 25.87
CA ILE A 605 9.07 0.95 26.48
C ILE A 605 7.94 1.71 27.15
N SER A 606 6.76 1.69 26.56
CA SER A 606 5.55 2.31 27.13
C SER A 606 4.77 1.32 28.00
N ASN A 607 3.96 1.87 28.91
CA ASN A 607 3.13 1.08 29.81
C ASN A 607 1.99 0.37 29.05
N TYR A 608 2.01 -0.96 29.04
CA TYR A 608 1.02 -1.77 28.32
C TYR A 608 -0.42 -1.52 28.78
N ASP A 609 -0.65 -1.19 30.06
CA ASP A 609 -1.99 -0.90 30.56
C ASP A 609 -2.65 0.33 29.90
N GLN A 610 -1.83 1.25 29.37
CA GLN A 610 -2.29 2.43 28.63
C GLN A 610 -2.31 2.21 27.10
N ASP A 611 -1.76 1.09 26.63
CA ASP A 611 -1.59 0.80 25.21
C ASP A 611 -2.53 -0.31 24.72
N ARG A 612 -2.92 -1.24 25.60
CA ARG A 612 -3.73 -2.41 25.24
C ARG A 612 -5.13 -2.03 24.75
N VAL A 613 -5.62 -2.76 23.76
CA VAL A 613 -6.99 -2.65 23.23
C VAL A 613 -7.69 -4.00 23.38
N GLU A 614 -7.22 -5.00 22.63
CA GLU A 614 -7.66 -6.38 22.64
C GLU A 614 -6.42 -7.27 22.58
N GLU A 615 -6.42 -8.40 23.30
CA GLU A 615 -5.30 -9.35 23.23
C GLU A 615 -5.29 -10.05 21.87
N PHE A 616 -4.10 -10.16 21.27
CA PHE A 616 -3.87 -10.90 20.03
C PHE A 616 -2.46 -11.49 20.06
N ASN A 617 -2.24 -12.56 19.30
CA ASN A 617 -0.91 -13.10 19.12
C ASN A 617 -0.30 -12.52 17.83
N GLU A 618 0.77 -11.73 17.99
CA GLU A 618 1.55 -11.18 16.87
C GLU A 618 2.16 -12.29 15.98
N ASN A 619 2.35 -13.49 16.52
CA ASN A 619 2.89 -14.64 15.78
C ASN A 619 1.80 -15.46 15.06
N ASP A 620 0.52 -15.14 15.23
CA ASP A 620 -0.52 -15.74 14.39
C ASP A 620 -0.44 -15.17 12.97
N ASN A 621 -0.77 -15.99 11.98
CA ASN A 621 -0.68 -15.60 10.58
C ASN A 621 -1.45 -14.32 10.25
N CYS A 622 -0.77 -13.44 9.51
CA CYS A 622 -1.27 -12.14 9.03
C CYS A 622 -1.49 -11.07 10.13
N ASN A 623 -0.99 -11.25 11.35
CA ASN A 623 -0.99 -10.19 12.39
C ASN A 623 0.34 -9.40 12.47
N ASP A 624 1.31 -9.73 11.62
CA ASP A 624 2.71 -9.30 11.66
C ASP A 624 3.03 -8.08 10.77
N ALA A 625 2.00 -7.40 10.25
CA ALA A 625 2.14 -6.12 9.52
C ALA A 625 1.14 -5.06 10.02
N HIS A 626 0.68 -5.21 11.27
CA HIS A 626 -0.44 -4.44 11.80
C HIS A 626 -0.17 -2.94 11.96
N MET A 627 1.10 -2.50 11.93
CA MET A 627 1.44 -1.08 12.12
C MET A 627 0.82 -0.20 11.04
N PHE A 628 0.84 -0.63 9.77
CA PHE A 628 0.21 0.09 8.65
C PHE A 628 -1.10 -0.55 8.17
N CYS A 629 -1.37 -1.81 8.52
CA CYS A 629 -2.50 -2.56 7.98
C CYS A 629 -3.55 -2.96 9.02
N GLY A 630 -3.35 -2.59 10.29
CA GLY A 630 -4.23 -3.00 11.39
C GLY A 630 -4.35 -4.53 11.51
N LEU A 631 -5.44 -4.99 12.11
CA LEU A 631 -5.77 -6.40 12.20
C LEU A 631 -7.09 -6.66 11.46
N ARG A 632 -7.18 -7.76 10.71
CA ARG A 632 -8.40 -8.16 10.02
C ARG A 632 -9.54 -8.34 11.02
N ASP A 633 -10.68 -7.70 10.73
CA ASP A 633 -11.93 -7.75 11.51
C ASP A 633 -11.75 -7.45 13.01
N ARG A 634 -10.70 -6.71 13.37
CA ARG A 634 -10.32 -6.39 14.75
C ARG A 634 -9.94 -4.92 14.90
N ARG A 635 -9.86 -4.45 16.14
CA ARG A 635 -9.39 -3.09 16.43
C ARG A 635 -7.89 -2.96 16.17
N TYR A 636 -7.44 -1.75 15.89
CA TYR A 636 -6.02 -1.43 15.83
C TYR A 636 -5.38 -1.74 17.19
N PRO A 637 -4.30 -2.54 17.25
CA PRO A 637 -3.82 -3.15 18.50
C PRO A 637 -3.02 -2.22 19.44
N ASP A 638 -3.24 -0.91 19.35
CA ASP A 638 -2.55 0.10 20.16
C ASP A 638 -3.49 1.29 20.39
N ALA A 639 -3.86 1.53 21.65
CA ALA A 639 -4.77 2.59 22.06
C ALA A 639 -4.18 4.00 21.85
N ARG A 640 -2.86 4.11 21.70
CA ARG A 640 -2.19 5.39 21.43
C ARG A 640 -2.51 5.90 20.03
N SER A 641 -2.33 7.21 19.83
CA SER A 641 -2.37 7.76 18.48
C SER A 641 -1.26 7.14 17.63
N MET A 642 -1.55 6.83 16.38
CA MET A 642 -0.56 6.27 15.47
C MET A 642 0.58 7.29 15.28
N GLY A 643 1.83 6.83 15.40
CA GLY A 643 3.02 7.68 15.45
C GLY A 643 3.46 8.11 16.85
N TYR A 644 2.76 7.69 17.92
CA TYR A 644 3.19 7.93 19.30
C TYR A 644 4.63 7.41 19.56
N PRO A 645 5.53 8.21 20.16
CA PRO A 645 5.27 9.48 20.84
C PRO A 645 5.52 10.76 20.00
N PHE A 646 5.74 10.62 18.69
CA PHE A 646 6.21 11.69 17.82
C PHE A 646 5.12 12.35 16.97
N ASP A 647 3.87 11.91 17.03
CA ASP A 647 2.76 12.52 16.29
C ASP A 647 2.41 13.93 16.81
N ARG A 648 2.60 14.19 18.10
CA ARG A 648 2.32 15.49 18.74
C ARG A 648 3.54 16.39 18.81
N PHE A 649 3.29 17.69 18.96
CA PHE A 649 4.37 18.65 19.19
C PHE A 649 5.01 18.46 20.57
N THR A 650 6.23 18.97 20.72
CA THR A 650 6.93 19.05 22.01
C THR A 650 7.10 20.50 22.42
N PRO A 651 7.25 20.80 23.72
CA PRO A 651 7.55 22.15 24.19
C PRO A 651 8.77 22.75 23.47
N SER A 652 8.77 24.06 23.24
CA SER A 652 9.86 24.77 22.55
C SER A 652 11.21 24.70 23.28
N SER A 653 11.18 24.33 24.57
CA SER A 653 12.37 24.06 25.38
C SER A 653 13.11 22.77 25.00
N VAL A 654 12.49 21.89 24.19
CA VAL A 654 13.10 20.63 23.73
C VAL A 654 13.71 20.87 22.35
N GLY A 655 15.03 21.10 22.30
CA GLY A 655 15.79 21.42 21.09
C GLY A 655 16.38 20.21 20.38
N SER A 656 16.55 19.07 21.06
CA SER A 656 17.12 17.83 20.52
C SER A 656 16.34 16.58 20.95
N LEU A 657 16.52 15.48 20.22
CA LEU A 657 15.95 14.18 20.61
C LEU A 657 16.53 13.70 21.95
N GLN A 658 17.80 13.98 22.25
CA GLN A 658 18.41 13.64 23.53
C GLN A 658 17.78 14.42 24.70
N GLU A 659 17.43 15.70 24.48
CA GLU A 659 16.67 16.48 25.47
C GLU A 659 15.25 15.97 25.65
N PHE A 660 14.60 15.48 24.58
CA PHE A 660 13.29 14.85 24.66
C PHE A 660 13.32 13.59 25.54
N THR A 661 14.35 12.74 25.39
CA THR A 661 14.44 11.47 26.14
C THR A 661 14.98 11.61 27.55
N ARG A 662 15.79 12.65 27.84
CA ARG A 662 16.48 12.83 29.13
C ARG A 662 15.58 12.71 30.37
N PRO A 663 14.34 13.21 30.40
CA PRO A 663 13.46 13.07 31.57
C PRO A 663 12.91 11.64 31.78
N TYR A 664 12.97 10.79 30.75
CA TYR A 664 12.25 9.51 30.70
C TYR A 664 13.22 8.33 30.68
N ARG A 665 13.29 7.60 31.79
CA ARG A 665 14.19 6.44 31.93
C ARG A 665 13.80 5.26 31.04
N ASN A 666 12.55 5.22 30.56
CA ASN A 666 12.03 4.18 29.67
C ASN A 666 12.29 4.47 28.17
N MET A 667 13.12 5.47 27.86
CA MET A 667 13.52 5.84 26.50
C MET A 667 15.04 5.81 26.35
N ALA A 668 15.53 5.42 25.18
CA ALA A 668 16.94 5.48 24.83
C ALA A 668 17.14 5.83 23.35
N VAL A 669 18.26 6.46 23.05
CA VAL A 669 18.65 6.87 21.69
C VAL A 669 20.07 6.40 21.44
N THR A 670 20.29 5.83 20.26
CA THR A 670 21.61 5.35 19.84
C THR A 670 21.89 5.81 18.40
N PRO A 671 23.01 6.51 18.14
CA PRO A 671 23.42 6.83 16.78
C PRO A 671 23.78 5.56 16.02
N VAL A 672 23.26 5.42 14.80
CA VAL A 672 23.49 4.26 13.92
C VAL A 672 23.96 4.74 12.56
N SER A 673 25.07 4.18 12.07
CA SER A 673 25.59 4.45 10.73
C SER A 673 25.01 3.43 9.74
N ILE A 674 24.29 3.90 8.72
CA ILE A 674 23.79 3.07 7.62
C ILE A 674 24.69 3.29 6.40
N ARG A 675 25.39 2.23 5.98
CA ARG A 675 26.35 2.24 4.87
C ARG A 675 25.80 1.49 3.67
N PHE A 676 25.72 2.21 2.55
CA PHE A 676 25.31 1.65 1.27
C PHE A 676 26.51 1.05 0.53
N THR A 677 26.43 -0.22 0.19
CA THR A 677 27.40 -0.90 -0.66
C THR A 677 26.83 -1.02 -2.07
N ASN A 678 27.47 -0.37 -3.05
CA ASN A 678 27.04 -0.43 -4.45
C ASN A 678 27.42 -1.78 -5.10
N THR A 679 26.82 -2.86 -4.62
CA THR A 679 27.02 -4.22 -5.10
C THR A 679 25.67 -4.89 -5.25
N ILE A 680 25.51 -5.63 -6.35
CA ILE A 680 24.31 -6.41 -6.63
C ILE A 680 24.53 -7.84 -6.15
N ILE A 681 23.66 -8.30 -5.24
CA ILE A 681 23.67 -9.66 -4.71
C ILE A 681 22.42 -10.38 -5.22
N ALA A 682 22.59 -11.56 -5.82
CA ALA A 682 21.45 -12.38 -6.23
C ALA A 682 20.73 -12.95 -4.99
N ARG A 683 19.40 -12.94 -5.00
CA ARG A 683 18.61 -13.73 -4.04
C ARG A 683 18.85 -15.21 -4.31
N THR A 684 19.38 -15.92 -3.31
CA THR A 684 19.55 -17.38 -3.32
C THR A 684 18.31 -18.10 -2.87
#